data_AF-A0A956WNP7-F1
#
_entry.id   AF-A0A956WNP7-F1
#
_cell.length_a   1.000
_cell.length_b   1.000
_cell.length_c   1.000
_cell.angle_alpha   90.00
_cell.angle_beta   90.00
_cell.angle_gamma   90.00
#
_symmetry.space_group_name_H-M   'P 1'
#
loop_
_entity.id
_entity.type
_entity.pdbx_description
1 polymer ?
#
loop_
_entity_poly.entity_id
_entity_poly.type
_entity_poly.pdbx_seq_one_letter_code
_entity_poly.pdbx_strand_id
1 'polypeptide(L)'
;MDKNPTAPVAADGPARQPPGRPSPSLPAVALGSAVLLLLFFFALAGLGRCEWEGLCGPIQAEETVQGRLDTALLAPQPGLAIEQTITPRRNGLSEIELLLVRYGGTAAAGSDQGRFTVELWTRGDTLVAAETLATQSLNHNQVYTLRFPPQADSAGHVYTLRLSGNEYNHISVWGYSLDVYDGGQAHVTTTEPLPAADLRFTTRYALTLGDAATAAAAPLRQGRLLVTALLMLFLPGALWLSFFRPRGWDGAAWWGAALALGVATWPVLWQWLSLAGGRWSGPALWGVVAVGWAVVVAQRRSGRLLGESPAAAQPTGYGRPSVLGIHLLLGVLLVATVASRFIAVRDLAFPPWVDSSRHALITAVMVQSGQVISDYAPFLPVDHFPYHYGFHTLAAGLSLMTDNPLPGLLLFLMQLLGGLLPLPVYAAGWMVTRRRAVGLLAAFLVALPFFFPGYYATWGRMTQLAAMVAMPVLLALTWRLGRGWGRFWPLVGVLAAGVFLIHFRVFLFYIPFAALAAGAHLAGRRRIGAMIKAGGLAALLVAPRLVALLAVTEPLATFQRSLPGYNDFPLGYVTTGWERLYLAAVGAAGLVVLAGVALRRRWVTLPLLLLLWVGALFVLLGGERLGLPESLVVNLNSMYITLFLPQALFLAIVAGRAWAFVGRRVGRSPAGWPLAGAAGLVLGLLAIFGWRQQINILNPQTILALPQDTAALSWAGDNLPDDARVAVNAWRWLGATWAGSDGGAWLVPLTGRAATTPPVDHIYNVELFAEVRAFNEAAMAVVDWSDPTTADWLARQGVTHVFVGRRGGFFDPAALARNPGLDMIYQQDGTFVFAVK
;
A
#
# COMPACT_ATOMS: atom_id res chain seq x y z
N MET A 1 69.52 -54.53 16.37
CA MET A 1 68.61 -55.03 17.42
C MET A 1 67.39 -54.13 17.37
N ASP A 2 66.39 -54.48 16.54
CA ASP A 2 65.21 -55.32 16.86
C ASP A 2 64.34 -54.64 17.94
N LYS A 3 63.02 -54.48 17.87
CA LYS A 3 61.89 -54.89 17.01
C LYS A 3 60.66 -54.13 17.56
N ASN A 4 59.68 -53.80 16.72
CA ASN A 4 58.25 -53.76 17.14
C ASN A 4 57.75 -55.23 17.14
N PRO A 5 56.80 -55.71 17.99
CA PRO A 5 55.37 -55.36 17.81
C PRO A 5 54.38 -55.64 19.01
N THR A 6 53.07 -55.45 18.74
CA THR A 6 51.85 -56.10 19.30
C THR A 6 51.18 -55.65 20.63
N ALA A 7 49.89 -55.30 20.50
CA ALA A 7 48.84 -55.05 21.52
C ALA A 7 48.19 -56.37 22.04
N PRO A 8 47.03 -56.44 22.76
CA PRO A 8 46.24 -55.48 23.58
C PRO A 8 45.84 -56.04 24.99
N VAL A 9 45.31 -55.22 25.92
CA VAL A 9 44.52 -55.69 27.09
C VAL A 9 43.30 -54.77 27.31
N ALA A 10 42.14 -55.43 27.51
CA ALA A 10 40.78 -54.98 27.81
C ALA A 10 40.69 -53.91 28.92
N ALA A 11 39.96 -52.80 28.74
CA ALA A 11 38.50 -52.62 28.85
C ALA A 11 37.96 -52.66 30.29
N ASP A 12 38.02 -51.49 30.94
CA ASP A 12 37.05 -51.07 31.97
C ASP A 12 36.48 -49.72 31.54
N GLY A 13 35.19 -49.72 31.18
CA GLY A 13 34.49 -48.53 30.71
C GLY A 13 33.89 -47.73 31.87
N PRO A 14 33.95 -46.39 31.85
CA PRO A 14 33.03 -45.60 32.66
C PRO A 14 31.64 -45.63 31.99
N ALA A 15 30.63 -45.93 32.80
CA ALA A 15 29.22 -45.99 32.45
C ALA A 15 28.80 -44.84 31.51
N ARG A 16 28.30 -45.21 30.33
CA ARG A 16 27.56 -44.28 29.46
C ARG A 16 26.33 -43.81 30.23
N GLN A 17 26.31 -42.53 30.60
CA GLN A 17 25.05 -41.86 30.96
C GLN A 17 24.07 -42.04 29.79
N PRO A 18 22.79 -42.35 30.06
CA PRO A 18 21.79 -42.43 29.00
C PRO A 18 21.72 -41.08 28.28
N PRO A 19 21.43 -41.05 26.96
CA PRO A 19 21.24 -39.79 26.26
C PRO A 19 20.05 -39.08 26.90
N GLY A 20 20.34 -38.02 27.67
CA GLY A 20 19.31 -37.17 28.24
C GLY A 20 18.37 -36.71 27.13
N ARG A 21 17.06 -36.77 27.38
CA ARG A 21 16.02 -36.27 26.46
C ARG A 21 16.44 -34.89 25.94
N PRO A 22 16.35 -34.62 24.63
CA PRO A 22 16.70 -33.32 24.10
C PRO A 22 15.79 -32.25 24.72
N SER A 23 16.36 -31.39 25.56
CA SER A 23 15.64 -30.23 26.08
C SER A 23 15.40 -29.24 24.93
N PRO A 24 14.17 -28.72 24.75
CA PRO A 24 13.90 -27.74 23.70
C PRO A 24 14.84 -26.52 23.78
N SER A 25 15.32 -26.02 22.65
CA SER A 25 16.11 -24.76 22.67
C SER A 25 15.19 -23.56 23.00
N LEU A 26 15.67 -22.55 23.73
CA LEU A 26 14.88 -21.34 24.05
C LEU A 26 14.16 -20.70 22.84
N PRO A 27 14.75 -20.61 21.63
CA PRO A 27 14.03 -20.12 20.46
C PRO A 27 12.83 -20.98 20.05
N ALA A 28 12.89 -22.30 20.26
CA ALA A 28 11.78 -23.20 19.97
C ALA A 28 10.63 -23.01 20.97
N VAL A 29 10.94 -22.69 22.22
CA VAL A 29 9.93 -22.32 23.24
C VAL A 29 9.22 -21.04 22.85
N ALA A 30 9.97 -20.00 22.50
CA ALA A 30 9.40 -18.73 22.04
C ALA A 30 8.50 -18.93 20.82
N LEU A 31 8.95 -19.70 19.82
CA LEU A 31 8.16 -20.02 18.65
C LEU A 31 6.89 -20.82 19.01
N GLY A 32 7.02 -21.85 19.85
CA GLY A 32 5.88 -22.65 20.31
C GLY A 32 4.83 -21.82 21.03
N SER A 33 5.25 -20.93 21.93
CA SER A 33 4.34 -20.00 22.62
C SER A 33 3.64 -19.04 21.65
N ALA A 34 4.36 -18.50 20.66
CA ALA A 34 3.76 -17.65 19.64
C ALA A 34 2.71 -18.40 18.81
N VAL A 35 3.01 -19.64 18.38
CA VAL A 35 2.09 -20.47 17.60
C VAL A 35 0.86 -20.87 18.41
N LEU A 36 1.02 -21.30 19.67
CA LEU A 36 -0.10 -21.62 20.55
C LEU A 36 -1.03 -20.43 20.75
N LEU A 37 -0.46 -19.23 20.91
CA LEU A 37 -1.24 -18.00 21.04
C LEU A 37 -2.03 -17.70 19.76
N LEU A 38 -1.40 -17.83 18.58
CA LEU A 38 -2.07 -17.66 17.29
C LEU A 38 -3.24 -18.64 17.15
N LEU A 39 -3.04 -19.91 17.49
CA LEU A 39 -4.08 -20.94 17.44
C LEU A 39 -5.22 -20.65 18.43
N PHE A 40 -4.91 -20.18 19.63
CA PHE A 40 -5.90 -19.81 20.64
C PHE A 40 -6.82 -18.68 20.15
N PHE A 41 -6.24 -17.59 19.64
CA PHE A 41 -7.03 -16.46 19.12
C PHE A 41 -7.80 -16.83 17.84
N PHE A 42 -7.23 -17.69 16.99
CA PHE A 42 -7.93 -18.22 15.82
C PHE A 42 -9.15 -19.06 16.22
N ALA A 43 -9.01 -19.92 17.24
CA ALA A 43 -10.12 -20.71 17.78
C ALA A 43 -11.21 -19.82 18.41
N LEU A 44 -10.84 -18.79 19.18
CA LEU A 44 -11.81 -17.84 19.74
C LEU A 44 -12.59 -17.08 18.66
N ALA A 45 -11.89 -16.63 17.61
CA ALA A 45 -12.52 -15.96 16.47
C ALA A 45 -13.49 -16.89 15.75
N GLY A 46 -13.07 -18.13 15.47
CA GLY A 46 -13.92 -19.13 14.80
C GLY A 46 -15.15 -19.54 15.62
N LEU A 47 -15.08 -19.46 16.95
CA LEU A 47 -16.22 -19.72 17.85
C LEU A 47 -17.11 -18.49 18.10
N GLY A 48 -16.74 -17.30 17.58
CA GLY A 48 -17.47 -16.06 17.85
C GLY A 48 -17.43 -15.62 19.32
N ARG A 49 -16.44 -16.08 20.10
CA ARG A 49 -16.31 -15.81 21.55
C ARG A 49 -15.15 -14.88 21.89
N CYS A 50 -14.78 -14.02 20.95
CA CYS A 50 -13.69 -13.09 21.16
C CYS A 50 -14.17 -11.87 21.97
N GLU A 51 -13.84 -11.81 23.26
CA GLU A 51 -14.10 -10.63 24.11
C GLU A 51 -13.18 -9.44 23.77
N TRP A 52 -12.06 -9.68 23.07
CA TRP A 52 -11.14 -8.65 22.62
C TRP A 52 -11.41 -8.26 21.16
N GLU A 53 -12.48 -7.51 20.92
CA GLU A 53 -12.89 -7.13 19.55
C GLU A 53 -11.75 -6.51 18.73
N GLY A 54 -10.88 -5.72 19.37
CA GLY A 54 -9.70 -5.11 18.75
C GLY A 54 -8.60 -6.09 18.30
N LEU A 55 -8.64 -7.37 18.68
CA LEU A 55 -7.68 -8.40 18.31
C LEU A 55 -8.30 -9.50 17.44
N CYS A 56 -9.51 -9.95 17.76
CA CYS A 56 -10.15 -11.09 17.09
C CYS A 56 -11.65 -10.91 16.80
N GLY A 57 -12.21 -9.71 16.98
CA GLY A 57 -13.61 -9.42 16.65
C GLY A 57 -13.88 -9.44 15.14
N PRO A 58 -15.15 -9.38 14.70
CA PRO A 58 -15.48 -9.24 13.29
C PRO A 58 -14.82 -7.98 12.70
N ILE A 59 -14.54 -8.02 11.41
CA ILE A 59 -14.02 -6.88 10.65
C ILE A 59 -15.16 -6.37 9.80
N GLN A 60 -15.69 -5.21 10.16
CA GLN A 60 -16.75 -4.55 9.41
C GLN A 60 -16.16 -3.66 8.33
N ALA A 61 -16.72 -3.70 7.13
CA ALA A 61 -16.36 -2.81 6.03
C ALA A 61 -17.62 -2.37 5.27
N GLU A 62 -17.56 -1.15 4.72
CA GLU A 62 -18.60 -0.65 3.83
C GLU A 62 -18.57 -1.41 2.51
N GLU A 63 -19.74 -1.80 2.02
CA GLU A 63 -19.89 -2.53 0.76
C GLU A 63 -20.51 -1.63 -0.30
N THR A 64 -21.75 -1.20 -0.09
CA THR A 64 -22.49 -0.30 -0.98
C THR A 64 -22.78 0.98 -0.23
N VAL A 65 -22.29 2.09 -0.78
CA VAL A 65 -22.60 3.43 -0.30
C VAL A 65 -23.44 4.10 -1.38
N GLN A 66 -24.75 4.16 -1.16
CA GLN A 66 -25.63 5.13 -1.82
C GLN A 66 -25.67 6.32 -0.86
N GLY A 67 -24.94 7.38 -1.19
CA GLY A 67 -24.91 8.61 -0.41
C GLY A 67 -25.68 9.78 -1.02
N ARG A 68 -26.18 9.63 -2.26
CA ARG A 68 -26.86 10.71 -2.99
C ARG A 68 -28.31 10.84 -2.52
N LEU A 69 -28.77 12.06 -2.36
CA LEU A 69 -30.14 12.33 -1.92
C LEU A 69 -30.63 13.67 -2.48
N ASP A 70 -31.88 13.69 -2.93
CA ASP A 70 -32.59 14.90 -3.38
C ASP A 70 -34.10 14.83 -3.10
N THR A 71 -34.58 13.68 -2.61
CA THR A 71 -36.00 13.38 -2.46
C THR A 71 -36.28 12.90 -1.04
N ALA A 72 -37.17 13.58 -0.32
CA ALA A 72 -37.71 13.11 0.95
C ALA A 72 -38.93 12.21 0.68
N LEU A 73 -38.89 10.94 1.10
CA LEU A 73 -40.00 10.01 0.84
C LEU A 73 -41.16 10.24 1.81
N LEU A 74 -42.38 9.86 1.42
CA LEU A 74 -43.56 9.92 2.27
C LEU A 74 -43.37 9.05 3.53
N ALA A 75 -43.93 9.44 4.67
CA ALA A 75 -43.89 8.60 5.87
C ALA A 75 -44.76 7.34 5.66
N PRO A 76 -44.23 6.11 5.84
CA PRO A 76 -45.02 4.90 5.74
C PRO A 76 -46.14 4.89 6.79
N GLN A 77 -47.31 4.39 6.38
CA GLN A 77 -48.58 4.39 7.10
C GLN A 77 -49.24 3.01 6.98
N PRO A 78 -50.32 2.69 7.71
CA PRO A 78 -51.04 1.44 7.50
C PRO A 78 -51.49 1.30 6.04
N GLY A 79 -51.04 0.24 5.36
CA GLY A 79 -51.29 0.01 3.93
C GLY A 79 -50.27 0.64 2.95
N LEU A 80 -49.35 1.48 3.44
CA LEU A 80 -48.29 2.12 2.68
C LEU A 80 -46.92 1.76 3.28
N ALA A 81 -46.26 0.75 2.72
CA ALA A 81 -44.88 0.40 3.05
C ALA A 81 -43.94 0.78 1.90
N ILE A 82 -42.73 1.21 2.27
CA ILE A 82 -41.65 1.50 1.31
C ILE A 82 -40.72 0.29 1.31
N GLU A 83 -40.40 -0.23 0.14
CA GLU A 83 -39.51 -1.36 -0.03
C GLU A 83 -38.31 -0.99 -0.90
N GLN A 84 -37.10 -1.41 -0.50
CA GLN A 84 -35.90 -1.37 -1.32
C GLN A 84 -35.35 -2.78 -1.41
N THR A 85 -35.19 -3.28 -2.65
CA THR A 85 -34.41 -4.49 -2.86
C THR A 85 -32.92 -4.17 -2.87
N ILE A 86 -32.13 -5.06 -2.28
CA ILE A 86 -30.68 -4.93 -2.09
C ILE A 86 -30.04 -6.26 -2.43
N THR A 87 -29.06 -6.23 -3.34
CA THR A 87 -28.21 -7.37 -3.68
C THR A 87 -26.77 -7.08 -3.24
N PRO A 88 -26.32 -7.63 -2.11
CA PRO A 88 -24.93 -7.51 -1.66
C PRO A 88 -23.94 -8.08 -2.68
N ARG A 89 -22.77 -7.46 -2.81
CA ARG A 89 -21.63 -7.95 -3.61
C ARG A 89 -20.68 -8.84 -2.80
N ARG A 90 -20.78 -8.81 -1.47
CA ARG A 90 -19.95 -9.52 -0.50
C ARG A 90 -20.81 -10.37 0.42
N ASN A 91 -20.21 -11.44 0.89
CA ASN A 91 -20.80 -12.23 1.96
C ASN A 91 -20.61 -11.51 3.29
N GLY A 92 -21.41 -11.91 4.28
CA GLY A 92 -21.38 -11.36 5.63
C GLY A 92 -22.18 -10.08 5.81
N LEU A 93 -23.17 -9.76 4.96
CA LEU A 93 -24.08 -8.64 5.19
C LEU A 93 -24.56 -8.64 6.66
N SER A 94 -24.36 -7.53 7.36
CA SER A 94 -24.65 -7.43 8.80
C SER A 94 -25.24 -6.09 9.25
N GLU A 95 -25.12 -5.05 8.44
CA GLU A 95 -25.70 -3.74 8.77
C GLU A 95 -26.31 -3.07 7.53
N ILE A 96 -27.44 -2.40 7.74
CA ILE A 96 -28.05 -1.48 6.77
C ILE A 96 -28.25 -0.15 7.48
N GLU A 97 -27.60 0.89 6.97
CA GLU A 97 -27.71 2.26 7.44
C GLU A 97 -28.68 3.05 6.57
N LEU A 98 -29.56 3.85 7.18
CA LEU A 98 -30.53 4.74 6.56
C LEU A 98 -30.37 6.16 7.10
N LEU A 99 -30.77 7.16 6.31
CA LEU A 99 -30.88 8.54 6.76
C LEU A 99 -32.36 8.92 6.89
N LEU A 100 -32.79 9.25 8.11
CA LEU A 100 -34.20 9.46 8.42
C LEU A 100 -34.69 10.88 8.08
N VAL A 101 -35.95 10.95 7.64
CA VAL A 101 -36.72 12.19 7.47
C VAL A 101 -37.80 12.24 8.55
N ARG A 102 -38.05 13.41 9.16
CA ARG A 102 -39.16 13.61 10.09
C ARG A 102 -40.07 14.71 9.55
N TYR A 103 -41.36 14.40 9.47
CA TYR A 103 -42.41 15.34 9.09
C TYR A 103 -43.10 15.88 10.34
N GLY A 104 -43.42 17.18 10.37
CA GLY A 104 -43.96 17.82 11.58
C GLY A 104 -42.92 17.97 12.70
N GLY A 105 -43.04 19.03 13.49
CA GLY A 105 -42.07 19.36 14.55
C GLY A 105 -41.94 18.29 15.66
N THR A 106 -41.03 18.48 16.60
CA THR A 106 -40.93 17.64 17.81
C THR A 106 -42.19 17.80 18.64
N ALA A 107 -43.04 16.78 18.69
CA ALA A 107 -44.16 16.74 19.62
C ALA A 107 -43.65 16.79 21.08
N ALA A 108 -44.46 17.35 21.98
CA ALA A 108 -44.13 17.34 23.41
C ALA A 108 -43.96 15.89 23.90
N ALA A 109 -42.94 15.65 24.72
CA ALA A 109 -42.63 14.32 25.24
C ALA A 109 -43.88 13.72 25.92
N GLY A 110 -44.39 12.62 25.37
CA GLY A 110 -45.53 11.87 25.93
C GLY A 110 -46.82 11.82 25.10
N SER A 111 -46.93 12.52 23.97
CA SER A 111 -48.15 12.49 23.11
C SER A 111 -47.97 11.86 21.72
N ASP A 112 -46.75 11.52 21.30
CA ASP A 112 -46.45 10.94 19.98
C ASP A 112 -46.52 9.40 20.07
N GLN A 113 -47.64 8.84 19.59
CA GLN A 113 -47.89 7.39 19.53
C GLN A 113 -47.33 6.74 18.25
N GLY A 114 -46.53 7.48 17.47
CA GLY A 114 -45.98 6.99 16.22
C GLY A 114 -45.02 5.81 16.41
N ARG A 115 -45.11 4.86 15.48
CA ARG A 115 -44.24 3.69 15.37
C ARG A 115 -43.67 3.63 13.96
N PHE A 116 -42.37 3.46 13.87
CA PHE A 116 -41.64 3.23 12.63
C PHE A 116 -40.96 1.86 12.72
N THR A 117 -41.27 0.97 11.80
CA THR A 117 -40.75 -0.40 11.77
C THR A 117 -39.86 -0.57 10.55
N VAL A 118 -38.67 -1.14 10.78
CA VAL A 118 -37.71 -1.50 9.74
C VAL A 118 -37.53 -3.00 9.76
N GLU A 119 -37.77 -3.66 8.63
CA GLU A 119 -37.64 -5.10 8.48
C GLU A 119 -36.73 -5.43 7.30
N LEU A 120 -35.97 -6.52 7.43
CA LEU A 120 -35.17 -7.08 6.36
C LEU A 120 -35.64 -8.51 6.08
N TRP A 121 -36.02 -8.76 4.84
CA TRP A 121 -36.55 -10.03 4.36
C TRP A 121 -35.61 -10.64 3.32
N THR A 122 -35.54 -11.96 3.24
CA THR A 122 -34.95 -12.64 2.08
C THR A 122 -35.98 -12.76 0.96
N ARG A 123 -35.55 -13.07 -0.27
CA ARG A 123 -36.45 -13.39 -1.39
C ARG A 123 -37.45 -14.53 -1.12
N GLY A 124 -37.15 -15.41 -0.17
CA GLY A 124 -38.04 -16.50 0.25
C GLY A 124 -38.99 -16.11 1.39
N ASP A 125 -39.24 -14.81 1.59
CA ASP A 125 -40.07 -14.25 2.65
C ASP A 125 -39.65 -14.69 4.07
N THR A 126 -38.36 -14.96 4.26
CA THR A 126 -37.80 -15.24 5.59
C THR A 126 -37.35 -13.94 6.24
N LEU A 127 -37.88 -13.64 7.42
CA LEU A 127 -37.47 -12.46 8.19
C LEU A 127 -36.04 -12.64 8.72
N VAL A 128 -35.15 -11.73 8.35
CA VAL A 128 -33.75 -11.70 8.80
C VAL A 128 -33.61 -10.86 10.06
N ALA A 129 -34.23 -9.68 10.08
CA ALA A 129 -34.16 -8.73 11.17
C ALA A 129 -35.39 -7.82 11.15
N ALA A 130 -35.88 -7.41 12.33
CA ALA A 130 -36.93 -6.43 12.48
C ALA A 130 -36.69 -5.58 13.74
N GLU A 131 -36.93 -4.28 13.63
CA GLU A 131 -36.92 -3.36 14.76
C GLU A 131 -38.07 -2.37 14.65
N THR A 132 -38.82 -2.19 15.74
CA THR A 132 -39.89 -1.19 15.84
C THR A 132 -39.49 -0.09 16.82
N LEU A 133 -39.44 1.13 16.31
CA LEU A 133 -38.96 2.32 17.02
C LEU A 133 -40.12 3.25 17.37
N ALA A 134 -40.01 3.94 18.50
CA ALA A 134 -40.89 5.06 18.80
C ALA A 134 -40.45 6.29 17.98
N THR A 135 -41.36 6.91 17.23
CA THR A 135 -41.07 8.10 16.41
C THR A 135 -40.58 9.27 17.24
N GLN A 136 -41.04 9.40 18.49
CA GLN A 136 -40.59 10.43 19.42
C GLN A 136 -39.09 10.39 19.75
N SER A 137 -38.43 9.23 19.62
CA SER A 137 -36.97 9.10 19.84
C SER A 137 -36.14 9.35 18.58
N LEU A 138 -36.79 9.61 17.44
CA LEU A 138 -36.13 9.76 16.15
C LEU A 138 -36.13 11.22 15.70
N ASN A 139 -34.97 11.68 15.20
CA ASN A 139 -34.75 13.04 14.76
C ASN A 139 -34.63 13.13 13.23
N HIS A 140 -34.95 14.31 12.68
CA HIS A 140 -34.68 14.60 11.27
C HIS A 140 -33.17 14.52 11.00
N ASN A 141 -32.78 13.94 9.86
CA ASN A 141 -31.39 13.71 9.45
C ASN A 141 -30.58 12.85 10.44
N GLN A 142 -31.27 12.05 11.26
CA GLN A 142 -30.62 11.04 12.07
C GLN A 142 -30.18 9.86 11.20
N VAL A 143 -28.94 9.42 11.40
CA VAL A 143 -28.46 8.15 10.87
C VAL A 143 -29.02 7.02 11.75
N TYR A 144 -29.76 6.10 11.14
CA TYR A 144 -30.25 4.88 11.77
C TYR A 144 -29.53 3.67 11.17
N THR A 145 -29.25 2.65 11.98
CA THR A 145 -28.55 1.43 11.52
C THR A 145 -29.26 0.20 12.05
N LEU A 146 -29.86 -0.57 11.15
CA LEU A 146 -30.37 -1.91 11.43
C LEU A 146 -29.17 -2.87 11.50
N ARG A 147 -28.95 -3.49 12.67
CA ARG A 147 -27.84 -4.42 12.92
C ARG A 147 -28.38 -5.83 13.11
N PHE A 148 -27.74 -6.81 12.47
CA PHE A 148 -28.16 -8.21 12.53
C PHE A 148 -26.96 -9.16 12.41
N PRO A 149 -27.10 -10.44 12.80
CA PRO A 149 -26.03 -11.42 12.65
C PRO A 149 -25.55 -11.50 11.19
N PRO A 150 -24.22 -11.59 10.93
CA PRO A 150 -23.70 -11.64 9.57
C PRO A 150 -24.27 -12.80 8.75
N GLN A 151 -24.78 -12.47 7.57
CA GLN A 151 -25.35 -13.44 6.63
C GLN A 151 -24.23 -14.05 5.77
N ALA A 152 -23.79 -15.27 6.09
CA ALA A 152 -22.58 -15.87 5.55
C ALA A 152 -22.59 -16.13 4.02
N ASP A 153 -23.76 -16.21 3.41
CA ASP A 153 -23.96 -16.43 1.96
C ASP A 153 -24.92 -15.37 1.42
N SER A 154 -24.53 -14.10 1.56
CA SER A 154 -25.35 -12.93 1.16
C SER A 154 -24.98 -12.39 -0.21
N ALA A 155 -23.78 -12.69 -0.72
CA ALA A 155 -23.33 -12.18 -2.01
C ALA A 155 -24.24 -12.68 -3.14
N GLY A 156 -24.76 -11.77 -3.96
CA GLY A 156 -25.63 -12.09 -5.09
C GLY A 156 -27.06 -12.49 -4.71
N HIS A 157 -27.40 -12.56 -3.41
CA HIS A 157 -28.76 -12.84 -2.95
C HIS A 157 -29.55 -11.55 -2.74
N VAL A 158 -30.83 -11.57 -3.13
CA VAL A 158 -31.72 -10.41 -2.99
C VAL A 158 -32.33 -10.39 -1.59
N TYR A 159 -32.19 -9.25 -0.93
CA TYR A 159 -32.85 -8.90 0.33
C TYR A 159 -33.83 -7.75 0.08
N THR A 160 -34.95 -7.74 0.79
CA THR A 160 -35.94 -6.66 0.74
C THR A 160 -35.96 -5.95 2.08
N LEU A 161 -35.53 -4.69 2.08
CA LEU A 161 -35.69 -3.79 3.20
C LEU A 161 -37.11 -3.19 3.13
N ARG A 162 -37.95 -3.48 4.11
CA ARG A 162 -39.32 -2.96 4.22
C ARG A 162 -39.42 -1.96 5.36
N LEU A 163 -39.97 -0.80 5.07
CA LEU A 163 -40.24 0.28 6.01
C LEU A 163 -41.75 0.43 6.16
N SER A 164 -42.27 0.30 7.38
CA SER A 164 -43.70 0.43 7.68
C SER A 164 -43.94 1.33 8.91
N GLY A 165 -45.16 1.81 9.09
CA GLY A 165 -45.53 2.66 10.21
C GLY A 165 -47.01 2.59 10.56
N ASN A 166 -47.36 3.01 11.78
CA ASN A 166 -48.76 3.16 12.19
C ASN A 166 -49.33 4.52 11.78
N GLU A 167 -50.63 4.74 12.03
CA GLU A 167 -51.37 5.95 11.64
C GLU A 167 -50.79 7.28 12.17
N TYR A 168 -49.97 7.20 13.23
CA TYR A 168 -49.28 8.34 13.85
C TYR A 168 -47.81 8.47 13.42
N ASN A 169 -47.35 7.68 12.43
CA ASN A 169 -45.97 7.73 12.00
C ASN A 169 -45.65 9.01 11.21
N HIS A 170 -44.58 9.67 11.61
CA HIS A 170 -44.08 10.87 10.95
C HIS A 170 -42.63 10.73 10.47
N ILE A 171 -42.08 9.52 10.53
CA ILE A 171 -40.70 9.23 10.13
C ILE A 171 -40.71 8.53 8.77
N SER A 172 -39.82 8.97 7.88
CA SER A 172 -39.49 8.31 6.61
C SER A 172 -37.96 8.29 6.42
N VAL A 173 -37.51 8.13 5.18
CA VAL A 173 -36.12 8.10 4.77
C VAL A 173 -35.87 9.02 3.59
N TRP A 174 -34.62 9.43 3.40
CA TRP A 174 -34.17 10.10 2.19
C TRP A 174 -33.99 9.10 1.04
N GLY A 175 -34.17 9.58 -0.19
CA GLY A 175 -33.89 8.86 -1.41
C GLY A 175 -33.39 9.78 -2.52
N TYR A 176 -33.19 9.20 -3.70
CA TYR A 176 -32.67 9.88 -4.88
C TYR A 176 -33.57 9.66 -6.09
N SER A 177 -33.79 10.72 -6.86
CA SER A 177 -34.71 10.72 -8.00
C SER A 177 -34.23 9.88 -9.19
N LEU A 178 -32.92 9.64 -9.32
CA LEU A 178 -32.33 8.80 -10.36
C LEU A 178 -31.96 7.42 -9.82
N ASP A 179 -32.10 6.40 -10.66
CA ASP A 179 -31.58 5.06 -10.39
C ASP A 179 -30.05 5.10 -10.33
N VAL A 180 -29.53 4.86 -9.15
CA VAL A 180 -28.10 4.83 -8.87
C VAL A 180 -27.70 3.47 -8.31
N TYR A 181 -28.52 2.43 -8.40
CA TYR A 181 -28.18 1.15 -7.79
C TYR A 181 -28.78 -0.02 -8.57
N ASP A 182 -28.01 -0.53 -9.54
CA ASP A 182 -28.37 -1.69 -10.36
C ASP A 182 -28.72 -2.97 -9.55
N GLY A 183 -28.28 -3.05 -8.29
CA GLY A 183 -28.49 -4.20 -7.42
C GLY A 183 -29.90 -4.33 -6.84
N GLY A 184 -30.80 -3.38 -7.14
CA GLY A 184 -32.19 -3.44 -6.71
C GLY A 184 -32.99 -2.21 -7.13
N GLN A 185 -34.17 -2.07 -6.56
CA GLN A 185 -35.13 -1.01 -6.89
C GLN A 185 -35.94 -0.64 -5.64
N ALA A 186 -36.28 0.64 -5.51
CA ALA A 186 -37.24 1.11 -4.55
C ALA A 186 -38.67 1.07 -5.12
N HIS A 187 -39.63 0.65 -4.32
CA HIS A 187 -41.05 0.70 -4.65
C HIS A 187 -41.92 0.90 -3.41
N VAL A 188 -43.19 1.18 -3.62
CA VAL A 188 -44.21 1.29 -2.55
C VAL A 188 -45.23 0.17 -2.74
N THR A 189 -45.84 -0.29 -1.66
CA THR A 189 -46.88 -1.33 -1.72
C THR A 189 -48.21 -0.86 -2.34
N THR A 190 -48.34 0.43 -2.66
CA THR A 190 -49.51 1.01 -3.34
C THR A 190 -49.28 1.09 -4.85
N THR A 191 -50.33 1.40 -5.62
CA THR A 191 -50.22 1.58 -7.08
C THR A 191 -49.60 2.91 -7.50
N GLU A 192 -49.23 3.77 -6.55
CA GLU A 192 -48.61 5.07 -6.85
C GLU A 192 -47.09 4.93 -7.06
N PRO A 193 -46.51 5.62 -8.06
CA PRO A 193 -45.07 5.59 -8.28
C PRO A 193 -44.33 6.30 -7.14
N LEU A 194 -43.23 5.70 -6.70
CA LEU A 194 -42.35 6.33 -5.72
C LEU A 194 -41.60 7.51 -6.39
N PRO A 195 -41.54 8.70 -5.75
CA PRO A 195 -40.83 9.85 -6.31
C PRO A 195 -39.30 9.69 -6.33
N ALA A 196 -38.77 8.70 -5.62
CA ALA A 196 -37.37 8.31 -5.63
C ALA A 196 -37.21 6.96 -6.35
N ALA A 197 -36.15 6.81 -7.14
CA ALA A 197 -35.80 5.53 -7.75
C ALA A 197 -35.07 4.60 -6.76
N ASP A 198 -34.29 5.20 -5.84
CA ASP A 198 -33.55 4.49 -4.79
C ASP A 198 -33.61 5.20 -3.44
N LEU A 199 -33.47 4.43 -2.36
CA LEU A 199 -33.23 4.97 -1.03
C LEU A 199 -31.78 5.44 -0.85
N ARG A 200 -31.57 6.39 0.07
CA ARG A 200 -30.25 6.67 0.64
C ARG A 200 -29.93 5.61 1.68
N PHE A 201 -29.02 4.69 1.34
CA PHE A 201 -28.60 3.64 2.26
C PHE A 201 -27.11 3.30 2.17
N THR A 202 -26.58 2.70 3.23
CA THR A 202 -25.25 2.08 3.23
C THR A 202 -25.31 0.67 3.80
N THR A 203 -24.80 -0.31 3.04
CA THR A 203 -24.64 -1.69 3.52
C THR A 203 -23.23 -1.92 4.07
N ARG A 204 -23.13 -2.69 5.15
CA ARG A 204 -21.84 -3.16 5.69
C ARG A 204 -21.82 -4.67 5.81
N TYR A 205 -20.65 -5.22 5.59
CA TYR A 205 -20.40 -6.65 5.69
C TYR A 205 -19.31 -6.94 6.73
N ALA A 206 -19.49 -8.04 7.45
CA ALA A 206 -18.45 -8.67 8.24
C ALA A 206 -17.59 -9.54 7.34
N LEU A 207 -16.28 -9.25 7.25
CA LEU A 207 -15.34 -10.02 6.45
C LEU A 207 -15.34 -11.50 6.87
N THR A 208 -15.83 -12.36 5.99
CA THR A 208 -15.85 -13.81 6.21
C THR A 208 -14.46 -14.41 5.98
N LEU A 209 -14.20 -15.59 6.55
CA LEU A 209 -12.95 -16.32 6.31
C LEU A 209 -12.81 -16.72 4.82
N GLY A 210 -13.93 -17.04 4.16
CA GLY A 210 -13.98 -17.39 2.74
C GLY A 210 -13.61 -16.22 1.83
N ASP A 211 -14.13 -15.03 2.11
CA ASP A 211 -13.79 -13.82 1.35
C ASP A 211 -12.34 -13.39 1.61
N ALA A 212 -11.88 -13.48 2.86
CA ALA A 212 -10.50 -13.21 3.20
C ALA A 212 -9.54 -14.16 2.47
N ALA A 213 -9.86 -15.47 2.40
CA ALA A 213 -9.08 -16.45 1.65
C ALA A 213 -9.12 -16.18 0.14
N THR A 214 -10.28 -15.80 -0.40
CA THR A 214 -10.44 -15.38 -1.80
C THR A 214 -9.57 -14.18 -2.14
N ALA A 215 -9.58 -13.13 -1.30
CA ALA A 215 -8.75 -11.95 -1.48
C ALA A 215 -7.26 -12.27 -1.33
N ALA A 216 -6.87 -13.09 -0.36
CA ALA A 216 -5.48 -13.54 -0.19
C ALA A 216 -4.97 -14.34 -1.41
N ALA A 217 -5.84 -15.10 -2.07
CA ALA A 217 -5.52 -15.88 -3.26
C ALA A 217 -5.67 -15.09 -4.57
N ALA A 218 -6.16 -13.83 -4.54
CA ALA A 218 -6.33 -13.00 -5.73
C ALA A 218 -5.08 -12.91 -6.62
N PRO A 219 -3.84 -12.84 -6.10
CA PRO A 219 -2.65 -12.83 -6.94
C PRO A 219 -2.46 -14.09 -7.76
N LEU A 220 -2.88 -15.25 -7.23
CA LEU A 220 -2.76 -16.54 -7.90
C LEU A 220 -3.79 -16.65 -9.05
N ARG A 221 -4.96 -16.02 -8.90
CA ARG A 221 -5.96 -15.92 -9.99
C ARG A 221 -5.43 -15.08 -11.15
N GLN A 222 -4.59 -14.08 -10.87
CA GLN A 222 -3.82 -13.32 -11.87
C GLN A 222 -2.47 -13.97 -12.18
N GLY A 223 -2.43 -15.31 -12.32
CA GLY A 223 -1.20 -16.09 -12.40
C GLY A 223 -0.22 -15.64 -13.49
N ARG A 224 -0.72 -15.25 -14.68
CA ARG A 224 0.12 -14.69 -15.76
C ARG A 224 0.84 -13.41 -15.31
N LEU A 225 0.11 -12.47 -14.70
CA LEU A 225 0.71 -11.22 -14.21
C LEU A 225 1.69 -11.48 -13.06
N LEU A 226 1.33 -12.34 -12.10
CA LEU A 226 2.19 -12.69 -10.98
C LEU A 226 3.51 -13.32 -11.44
N VAL A 227 3.46 -14.34 -12.29
CA VAL A 227 4.66 -15.02 -12.79
C VAL A 227 5.51 -14.05 -13.60
N THR A 228 4.90 -13.24 -14.47
CA THR A 228 5.62 -12.23 -15.26
C THR A 228 6.31 -11.21 -14.36
N ALA A 229 5.61 -10.69 -13.35
CA ALA A 229 6.18 -9.77 -12.36
C ALA A 229 7.35 -10.39 -11.60
N LEU A 230 7.22 -11.62 -11.10
CA LEU A 230 8.31 -12.29 -10.38
C LEU A 230 9.54 -12.54 -11.28
N LEU A 231 9.32 -12.95 -12.54
CA LEU A 231 10.42 -13.15 -13.49
C LEU A 231 11.11 -11.83 -13.82
N MET A 232 10.35 -10.77 -14.10
CA MET A 232 10.87 -9.45 -14.46
C MET A 232 11.58 -8.79 -13.26
N LEU A 233 10.95 -8.72 -12.10
CA LEU A 233 11.45 -7.98 -10.93
C LEU A 233 12.75 -8.54 -10.36
N PHE A 234 12.95 -9.87 -10.42
CA PHE A 234 14.15 -10.49 -9.86
C PHE A 234 15.31 -10.60 -10.85
N LEU A 235 15.03 -10.58 -12.15
CA LEU A 235 16.00 -10.99 -13.15
C LEU A 235 17.29 -10.16 -13.17
N PRO A 236 17.26 -8.81 -13.32
CA PRO A 236 18.51 -8.08 -13.45
C PRO A 236 19.40 -8.23 -12.22
N GLY A 237 18.79 -8.30 -11.03
CA GLY A 237 19.52 -8.57 -9.80
C GLY A 237 20.08 -9.98 -9.71
N ALA A 238 19.33 -10.99 -10.18
CA ALA A 238 19.82 -12.36 -10.28
C ALA A 238 21.05 -12.45 -11.21
N LEU A 239 21.04 -11.73 -12.34
CA LEU A 239 22.17 -11.60 -13.26
C LEU A 239 23.38 -10.97 -12.55
N TRP A 240 23.22 -9.78 -11.97
CA TRP A 240 24.27 -9.11 -11.19
C TRP A 240 24.90 -10.05 -10.15
N LEU A 241 24.07 -10.73 -9.35
CA LEU A 241 24.60 -11.61 -8.30
C LEU A 241 25.23 -12.90 -8.86
N SER A 242 24.82 -13.37 -10.04
CA SER A 242 25.45 -14.50 -10.72
C SER A 242 26.86 -14.16 -11.22
N PHE A 243 27.08 -12.94 -11.73
CA PHE A 243 28.40 -12.45 -12.14
C PHE A 243 29.34 -12.22 -10.94
N PHE A 244 28.84 -11.62 -9.85
CA PHE A 244 29.68 -11.27 -8.70
C PHE A 244 29.93 -12.45 -7.73
N ARG A 245 29.16 -13.54 -7.85
CA ARG A 245 29.26 -14.76 -7.03
C ARG A 245 29.53 -14.48 -5.54
N PRO A 246 28.55 -13.94 -4.80
CA PRO A 246 28.72 -13.62 -3.40
C PRO A 246 28.78 -14.89 -2.52
N ARG A 247 29.98 -15.47 -2.39
CA ARG A 247 30.20 -16.70 -1.60
C ARG A 247 29.83 -16.51 -0.12
N GLY A 248 29.21 -17.53 0.46
CA GLY A 248 28.77 -17.52 1.85
C GLY A 248 27.66 -16.49 2.14
N TRP A 249 26.87 -16.14 1.12
CA TRP A 249 25.62 -15.43 1.34
C TRP A 249 24.49 -16.37 1.71
N ASP A 250 23.61 -15.90 2.59
CA ASP A 250 22.39 -16.62 2.91
C ASP A 250 21.45 -16.62 1.71
N GLY A 251 20.78 -17.75 1.45
CA GLY A 251 19.93 -17.91 0.27
C GLY A 251 18.79 -16.89 0.20
N ALA A 252 18.11 -16.62 1.33
CA ALA A 252 17.06 -15.61 1.37
C ALA A 252 17.63 -14.19 1.23
N ALA A 253 18.82 -13.93 1.79
CA ALA A 253 19.50 -12.65 1.59
C ALA A 253 19.93 -12.44 0.12
N TRP A 254 20.29 -13.51 -0.60
CA TRP A 254 20.58 -13.46 -2.03
C TRP A 254 19.33 -13.05 -2.81
N TRP A 255 18.18 -13.66 -2.52
CA TRP A 255 16.92 -13.31 -3.18
C TRP A 255 16.45 -11.88 -2.84
N GLY A 256 16.62 -11.42 -1.61
CA GLY A 256 16.33 -10.03 -1.26
C GLY A 256 17.23 -9.02 -1.96
N ALA A 257 18.51 -9.35 -2.13
CA ALA A 257 19.42 -8.54 -2.95
C ALA A 257 19.06 -8.59 -4.44
N ALA A 258 18.63 -9.74 -4.95
CA ALA A 258 18.19 -9.88 -6.35
C ALA A 258 16.96 -9.02 -6.63
N LEU A 259 15.97 -9.02 -5.75
CA LEU A 259 14.79 -8.15 -5.87
C LEU A 259 15.18 -6.66 -5.86
N ALA A 260 15.97 -6.24 -4.86
CA ALA A 260 16.40 -4.85 -4.73
C ALA A 260 17.18 -4.36 -5.97
N LEU A 261 18.12 -5.17 -6.46
CA LEU A 261 18.90 -4.86 -7.66
C LEU A 261 18.03 -4.89 -8.91
N GLY A 262 17.09 -5.83 -9.04
CA GLY A 262 16.22 -5.92 -10.20
C GLY A 262 15.32 -4.70 -10.32
N VAL A 263 14.63 -4.32 -9.24
CA VAL A 263 13.84 -3.08 -9.15
C VAL A 263 14.67 -1.84 -9.50
N ALA A 264 15.91 -1.75 -9.01
CA ALA A 264 16.81 -0.62 -9.28
C ALA A 264 17.40 -0.60 -10.70
N THR A 265 17.53 -1.76 -11.36
CA THR A 265 18.21 -1.87 -12.67
C THR A 265 17.28 -1.54 -13.83
N TRP A 266 16.00 -1.89 -13.76
CA TRP A 266 15.03 -1.62 -14.85
C TRP A 266 14.98 -0.15 -15.26
N PRO A 267 14.91 0.84 -14.34
CA PRO A 267 14.95 2.25 -14.72
C PRO A 267 16.19 2.66 -15.50
N VAL A 268 17.35 2.09 -15.14
CA VAL A 268 18.61 2.34 -15.83
C VAL A 268 18.55 1.75 -17.25
N LEU A 269 18.08 0.52 -17.41
CA LEU A 269 17.95 -0.12 -18.73
C LEU A 269 17.00 0.67 -19.65
N TRP A 270 15.84 1.09 -19.14
CA TRP A 270 14.89 1.90 -19.88
C TRP A 270 15.48 3.24 -20.32
N GLN A 271 16.14 3.96 -19.41
CA GLN A 271 16.76 5.25 -19.73
C GLN A 271 17.81 5.11 -20.83
N TRP A 272 18.75 4.18 -20.69
CA TRP A 272 19.85 4.04 -21.64
C TRP A 272 19.40 3.47 -22.99
N LEU A 273 18.38 2.60 -23.03
CA LEU A 273 17.77 2.19 -24.29
C LEU A 273 17.10 3.37 -24.99
N SER A 274 16.33 4.17 -24.25
CA SER A 274 15.62 5.34 -24.81
C SER A 274 16.61 6.38 -25.32
N LEU A 275 17.72 6.61 -24.60
CA LEU A 275 18.80 7.49 -25.04
C LEU A 275 19.46 7.02 -26.35
N ALA A 276 19.53 5.70 -26.55
CA ALA A 276 20.02 5.11 -27.78
C ALA A 276 18.97 5.11 -28.92
N GLY A 277 17.81 5.73 -28.71
CA GLY A 277 16.69 5.75 -29.67
C GLY A 277 15.88 4.44 -29.72
N GLY A 278 16.18 3.47 -28.85
CA GLY A 278 15.46 2.20 -28.79
C GLY A 278 14.10 2.33 -28.11
N ARG A 279 13.21 1.37 -28.39
CA ARG A 279 11.86 1.28 -27.81
C ARG A 279 11.63 -0.12 -27.26
N TRP A 280 11.07 -0.21 -26.06
CA TRP A 280 10.59 -1.46 -25.50
C TRP A 280 9.26 -1.85 -26.13
N SER A 281 9.16 -3.13 -26.49
CA SER A 281 7.92 -3.80 -26.84
C SER A 281 7.76 -5.04 -25.98
N GLY A 282 6.54 -5.58 -25.89
CA GLY A 282 6.28 -6.85 -25.20
C GLY A 282 7.25 -7.97 -25.62
N PRO A 283 7.42 -8.24 -26.93
CA PRO A 283 8.38 -9.26 -27.40
C PRO A 283 9.83 -8.97 -27.00
N ALA A 284 10.29 -7.71 -27.08
CA ALA A 284 11.66 -7.35 -26.70
C ALA A 284 11.91 -7.59 -25.19
N LEU A 285 10.94 -7.21 -24.34
CA LEU A 285 11.00 -7.45 -22.91
C LEU A 285 11.00 -8.95 -22.58
N TRP A 286 10.13 -9.74 -23.22
CA TRP A 286 10.14 -11.20 -23.07
C TRP A 286 11.45 -11.82 -23.52
N GLY A 287 12.05 -11.36 -24.62
CA GLY A 287 13.35 -11.80 -25.10
C GLY A 287 14.46 -11.54 -24.07
N VAL A 288 14.54 -10.32 -23.53
CA VAL A 288 15.50 -9.97 -22.47
C VAL A 288 15.25 -10.81 -21.22
N VAL A 289 13.99 -11.02 -20.83
CA VAL A 289 13.64 -11.81 -19.66
C VAL A 289 14.05 -13.27 -19.81
N ALA A 290 13.73 -13.89 -20.94
CA ALA A 290 14.04 -15.28 -21.23
C ALA A 290 15.56 -15.53 -21.33
N VAL A 291 16.27 -14.71 -22.11
CA VAL A 291 17.72 -14.81 -22.28
C VAL A 291 18.44 -14.57 -20.94
N GLY A 292 18.01 -13.57 -20.18
CA GLY A 292 18.59 -13.29 -18.88
C GLY A 292 18.47 -14.47 -17.91
N TRP A 293 17.29 -15.08 -17.81
CA TRP A 293 17.11 -16.26 -16.95
C TRP A 293 17.90 -17.47 -17.45
N ALA A 294 18.00 -17.68 -18.77
CA ALA A 294 18.84 -18.72 -19.35
C ALA A 294 20.32 -18.54 -18.96
N VAL A 295 20.83 -17.31 -18.98
CA VAL A 295 22.20 -16.98 -18.52
C VAL A 295 22.36 -17.28 -17.02
N VAL A 296 21.40 -16.89 -16.17
CA VAL A 296 21.45 -17.19 -14.72
C VAL A 296 21.51 -18.70 -14.47
N VAL A 297 20.69 -19.48 -15.18
CA VAL A 297 20.67 -20.95 -15.07
C VAL A 297 21.98 -21.56 -15.55
N ALA A 298 22.51 -21.11 -16.71
CA ALA A 298 23.77 -21.59 -17.26
C ALA A 298 24.96 -21.32 -16.32
N GLN A 299 25.03 -20.12 -15.72
CA GLN A 299 26.07 -19.78 -14.75
C GLN A 299 25.98 -20.60 -13.45
N ARG A 300 24.77 -20.87 -12.98
CA ARG A 300 24.57 -21.73 -11.79
C ARG A 300 24.96 -23.18 -12.04
N ARG A 301 24.70 -23.72 -13.24
CA ARG A 301 25.11 -25.08 -13.62
C ARG A 301 26.63 -25.20 -13.79
N SER A 302 27.25 -24.26 -14.50
CA SER A 302 28.71 -24.24 -14.69
C SER A 302 29.48 -24.05 -13.38
N GLY A 303 28.98 -23.22 -12.44
CA GLY A 303 29.57 -23.10 -11.10
C GLY A 303 29.55 -24.42 -10.30
N ARG A 304 28.51 -25.24 -10.46
CA ARG A 304 28.45 -26.58 -9.84
C ARG A 304 29.40 -27.58 -10.51
N LEU A 305 29.57 -27.50 -11.82
CA LEU A 305 30.48 -28.37 -12.59
C LEU A 305 31.96 -28.07 -12.33
N LEU A 306 32.30 -26.80 -12.08
CA LEU A 306 33.67 -26.36 -11.76
C LEU A 306 34.11 -26.69 -10.32
N GLY A 307 33.41 -27.59 -9.62
CA GLY A 307 33.81 -28.04 -8.29
C GLY A 307 33.76 -26.95 -7.22
N GLU A 308 32.94 -25.89 -7.39
CA GLU A 308 32.64 -24.96 -6.30
C GLU A 308 31.83 -25.73 -5.24
N SER A 309 32.54 -26.46 -4.40
CA SER A 309 31.97 -27.24 -3.30
C SER A 309 31.10 -26.31 -2.46
N PRO A 310 29.86 -26.69 -2.11
CA PRO A 310 29.01 -25.88 -1.24
C PRO A 310 29.82 -25.62 0.02
N ALA A 311 30.22 -24.36 0.27
CA ALA A 311 31.06 -23.99 1.39
C ALA A 311 30.53 -24.71 2.64
N ALA A 312 31.30 -25.68 3.13
CA ALA A 312 30.88 -26.62 4.16
C ALA A 312 30.21 -25.83 5.28
N ALA A 313 28.94 -26.11 5.51
CA ALA A 313 28.21 -25.57 6.64
C ALA A 313 28.98 -26.00 7.89
N GLN A 314 29.70 -25.08 8.52
CA GLN A 314 30.35 -25.38 9.78
C GLN A 314 29.28 -25.89 10.75
N PRO A 315 29.40 -27.13 11.28
CA PRO A 315 28.47 -27.64 12.26
C PRO A 315 28.76 -26.93 13.58
N THR A 316 28.10 -25.79 13.81
CA THR A 316 28.10 -25.17 15.14
C THR A 316 26.98 -25.80 15.95
N GLY A 317 27.35 -26.47 17.05
CA GLY A 317 26.52 -27.37 17.85
C GLY A 317 25.18 -26.87 18.38
N TYR A 318 24.47 -27.85 18.92
CA TYR A 318 23.19 -27.86 19.64
C TYR A 318 22.63 -26.49 20.08
N GLY A 319 21.41 -26.18 19.61
CA GLY A 319 20.56 -25.09 20.13
C GLY A 319 20.22 -23.93 19.17
N ARG A 320 20.58 -24.00 17.88
CA ARG A 320 20.20 -22.99 16.87
C ARG A 320 19.05 -23.49 16.00
N PRO A 321 18.02 -22.68 15.68
CA PRO A 321 17.05 -23.06 14.66
C PRO A 321 17.78 -23.37 13.35
N SER A 322 17.41 -24.47 12.71
CA SER A 322 18.01 -24.88 11.45
C SER A 322 17.83 -23.76 10.42
N VAL A 323 18.78 -23.63 9.50
CA VAL A 323 18.70 -22.63 8.41
C VAL A 323 17.36 -22.75 7.68
N LEU A 324 16.94 -23.99 7.44
CA LEU A 324 15.64 -24.36 6.88
C LEU A 324 14.48 -23.77 7.71
N GLY A 325 14.49 -23.92 9.04
CA GLY A 325 13.44 -23.36 9.90
C GLY A 325 13.31 -21.83 9.80
N ILE A 326 14.41 -21.09 9.71
CA ILE A 326 14.34 -19.62 9.53
C ILE A 326 13.83 -19.25 8.14
N HIS A 327 14.23 -19.97 7.10
CA HIS A 327 13.74 -19.72 5.74
C HIS A 327 12.27 -20.07 5.60
N LEU A 328 11.79 -21.13 6.25
CA LEU A 328 10.36 -21.46 6.31
C LEU A 328 9.58 -20.37 7.04
N LEU A 329 10.05 -19.89 8.20
CA LEU A 329 9.39 -18.79 8.91
C LEU A 329 9.36 -17.50 8.09
N LEU A 330 10.44 -17.18 7.37
CA LEU A 330 10.46 -16.06 6.45
C LEU A 330 9.47 -16.28 5.29
N GLY A 331 9.39 -17.49 4.74
CA GLY A 331 8.42 -17.84 3.69
C GLY A 331 6.98 -17.65 4.15
N VAL A 332 6.63 -18.18 5.33
CA VAL A 332 5.32 -17.96 5.97
C VAL A 332 5.06 -16.48 6.20
N LEU A 333 6.05 -15.73 6.68
CA LEU A 333 5.92 -14.28 6.86
C LEU A 333 5.65 -13.55 5.54
N LEU A 334 6.36 -13.90 4.47
CA LEU A 334 6.16 -13.30 3.14
C LEU A 334 4.78 -13.63 2.58
N VAL A 335 4.33 -14.88 2.71
CA VAL A 335 2.97 -15.29 2.30
C VAL A 335 1.92 -14.52 3.11
N ALA A 336 2.09 -14.42 4.43
CA ALA A 336 1.19 -13.65 5.29
C ALA A 336 1.20 -12.15 4.93
N THR A 337 2.38 -11.59 4.60
CA THR A 337 2.46 -10.18 4.18
C THR A 337 1.75 -9.98 2.84
N VAL A 338 2.03 -10.80 1.83
CA VAL A 338 1.33 -10.70 0.54
C VAL A 338 -0.18 -10.87 0.73
N ALA A 339 -0.61 -11.88 1.47
CA ALA A 339 -2.02 -12.10 1.77
C ALA A 339 -2.66 -10.88 2.44
N SER A 340 -2.02 -10.29 3.47
CA SER A 340 -2.61 -9.14 4.16
C SER A 340 -2.72 -7.90 3.26
N ARG A 341 -1.76 -7.69 2.36
CA ARG A 341 -1.77 -6.59 1.37
C ARG A 341 -2.92 -6.72 0.38
N PHE A 342 -3.19 -7.93 -0.12
CA PHE A 342 -4.30 -8.18 -1.03
C PHE A 342 -5.67 -8.21 -0.34
N ILE A 343 -5.76 -8.71 0.90
CA ILE A 343 -6.99 -8.58 1.71
C ILE A 343 -7.30 -7.10 1.99
N ALA A 344 -6.29 -6.26 2.25
CA ALA A 344 -6.51 -4.85 2.52
C ALA A 344 -7.19 -4.11 1.36
N VAL A 345 -6.88 -4.48 0.11
CA VAL A 345 -7.42 -3.84 -1.10
C VAL A 345 -8.56 -4.63 -1.74
N ARG A 346 -9.16 -5.58 -1.01
CA ARG A 346 -10.17 -6.52 -1.52
C ARG A 346 -11.31 -5.86 -2.28
N ASP A 347 -11.75 -4.67 -1.85
CA ASP A 347 -12.89 -3.93 -2.40
C ASP A 347 -12.50 -2.86 -3.42
N LEU A 348 -11.22 -2.78 -3.82
CA LEU A 348 -10.73 -1.77 -4.74
C LEU A 348 -10.56 -2.31 -6.17
N ALA A 349 -11.03 -1.55 -7.15
CA ALA A 349 -10.65 -1.70 -8.57
C ALA A 349 -9.52 -0.75 -8.97
N PHE A 350 -9.42 0.39 -8.28
CA PHE A 350 -8.46 1.45 -8.53
C PHE A 350 -7.55 1.64 -7.30
N PRO A 351 -6.26 1.93 -7.50
CA PRO A 351 -5.41 2.32 -6.39
C PRO A 351 -5.86 3.69 -5.83
N PRO A 352 -5.90 3.87 -4.49
CA PRO A 352 -6.44 5.07 -3.88
C PRO A 352 -5.64 6.35 -4.15
N TRP A 353 -6.30 7.47 -3.91
CA TRP A 353 -5.77 8.83 -3.86
C TRP A 353 -5.28 9.43 -5.18
N VAL A 354 -4.91 10.71 -5.12
CA VAL A 354 -4.61 11.55 -6.30
C VAL A 354 -3.32 11.15 -7.03
N ASP A 355 -2.33 10.59 -6.34
CA ASP A 355 -1.06 10.18 -6.95
C ASP A 355 -1.26 8.99 -7.92
N SER A 356 -2.33 8.21 -7.73
CA SER A 356 -2.58 6.98 -8.48
C SER A 356 -2.94 7.23 -9.95
N SER A 357 -3.82 8.19 -10.24
CA SER A 357 -4.16 8.54 -11.63
C SER A 357 -2.99 9.19 -12.35
N ARG A 358 -2.15 9.95 -11.64
CA ARG A 358 -0.86 10.43 -12.11
C ARG A 358 0.08 9.28 -12.52
N HIS A 359 0.22 8.26 -11.67
CA HIS A 359 1.04 7.10 -11.98
C HIS A 359 0.50 6.32 -13.20
N ALA A 360 -0.82 6.29 -13.37
CA ALA A 360 -1.44 5.74 -14.57
C ALA A 360 -1.10 6.54 -15.82
N LEU A 361 -1.18 7.88 -15.76
CA LEU A 361 -0.87 8.76 -16.89
C LEU A 361 0.57 8.60 -17.37
N ILE A 362 1.52 8.66 -16.44
CA ILE A 362 2.95 8.48 -16.78
C ILE A 362 3.19 7.08 -17.37
N THR A 363 2.53 6.05 -16.82
CA THR A 363 2.64 4.69 -17.35
C THR A 363 2.04 4.57 -18.75
N ALA A 364 0.89 5.20 -19.01
CA ALA A 364 0.23 5.18 -20.32
C ALA A 364 1.12 5.80 -21.41
N VAL A 365 1.74 6.95 -21.14
CA VAL A 365 2.71 7.61 -22.05
C VAL A 365 3.91 6.68 -22.34
N MET A 366 4.43 6.01 -21.32
CA MET A 366 5.56 5.08 -21.48
C MET A 366 5.19 3.79 -22.21
N VAL A 367 3.97 3.29 -22.03
CA VAL A 367 3.44 2.12 -22.77
C VAL A 367 3.28 2.48 -24.24
N GLN A 368 2.72 3.66 -24.55
CA GLN A 368 2.52 4.10 -25.94
C GLN A 368 3.84 4.33 -26.68
N SER A 369 4.82 4.95 -26.03
CA SER A 369 6.12 5.27 -26.65
C SER A 369 7.11 4.10 -26.64
N GLY A 370 7.00 3.19 -25.66
CA GLY A 370 8.04 2.20 -25.35
C GLY A 370 9.33 2.82 -24.80
N GLN A 371 9.30 4.08 -24.37
CA GLN A 371 10.47 4.85 -23.94
C GLN A 371 10.26 5.44 -22.55
N VAL A 372 11.32 5.95 -21.93
CA VAL A 372 11.17 6.82 -20.76
C VAL A 372 10.56 8.15 -21.20
N ILE A 373 9.66 8.66 -20.36
CA ILE A 373 8.92 9.89 -20.60
C ILE A 373 9.83 11.13 -20.62
N SER A 374 9.64 11.99 -21.62
CA SER A 374 10.24 13.34 -21.74
C SER A 374 9.21 14.45 -21.54
N ASP A 375 7.98 14.19 -21.97
CA ASP A 375 6.81 15.06 -22.02
C ASP A 375 5.55 14.19 -21.92
N TYR A 376 4.36 14.78 -21.85
CA TYR A 376 3.12 14.03 -21.66
C TYR A 376 2.30 13.87 -22.94
N ALA A 377 2.87 14.15 -24.12
CA ALA A 377 2.13 14.03 -25.37
C ALA A 377 1.77 12.57 -25.67
N PRO A 378 0.62 12.30 -26.33
CA PRO A 378 -0.45 13.24 -26.67
C PRO A 378 -1.47 13.48 -25.54
N PHE A 379 -1.28 12.88 -24.36
CA PHE A 379 -2.28 12.85 -23.28
C PHE A 379 -2.46 14.18 -22.53
N LEU A 380 -1.41 14.99 -22.45
CA LEU A 380 -1.43 16.26 -21.72
C LEU A 380 -0.47 17.25 -22.39
N PRO A 381 -0.85 18.53 -22.57
CA PRO A 381 0.01 19.54 -23.20
C PRO A 381 1.07 20.06 -22.23
N VAL A 382 1.89 19.15 -21.72
CA VAL A 382 3.04 19.42 -20.85
C VAL A 382 4.28 18.92 -21.57
N ASP A 383 5.13 19.85 -21.99
CA ASP A 383 6.28 19.65 -22.89
C ASP A 383 7.57 19.22 -22.18
N HIS A 384 7.53 19.05 -20.86
CA HIS A 384 8.67 18.63 -20.06
C HIS A 384 8.26 17.73 -18.90
N PHE A 385 9.19 16.89 -18.45
CA PHE A 385 8.96 15.95 -17.36
C PHE A 385 9.91 16.23 -16.19
N PRO A 386 9.48 16.94 -15.13
CA PRO A 386 10.30 17.24 -13.96
C PRO A 386 10.23 16.16 -12.85
N TYR A 387 9.47 15.08 -13.06
CA TYR A 387 9.20 14.05 -12.03
C TYR A 387 10.08 12.79 -12.17
N HIS A 388 9.94 11.78 -11.32
CA HIS A 388 10.70 10.51 -11.46
C HIS A 388 9.88 9.43 -12.20
N TYR A 389 10.53 8.63 -13.04
CA TYR A 389 9.85 7.60 -13.85
C TYR A 389 10.17 6.15 -13.45
N GLY A 390 11.06 5.90 -12.49
CA GLY A 390 11.61 4.55 -12.28
C GLY A 390 10.58 3.48 -11.92
N PHE A 391 9.59 3.78 -11.08
CA PHE A 391 8.48 2.84 -10.84
C PHE A 391 7.68 2.54 -12.11
N HIS A 392 7.42 3.56 -12.93
CA HIS A 392 6.64 3.46 -14.16
C HIS A 392 7.33 2.55 -15.19
N THR A 393 8.66 2.39 -15.15
CA THR A 393 9.38 1.40 -15.99
C THR A 393 9.01 -0.04 -15.65
N LEU A 394 8.67 -0.32 -14.38
CA LEU A 394 8.17 -1.62 -13.94
C LEU A 394 6.71 -1.81 -14.37
N ALA A 395 5.88 -0.79 -14.18
CA ALA A 395 4.47 -0.82 -14.55
C ALA A 395 4.27 -0.94 -16.07
N ALA A 396 4.96 -0.10 -16.85
CA ALA A 396 4.92 -0.12 -18.31
C ALA A 396 5.48 -1.43 -18.88
N GLY A 397 6.58 -1.94 -18.31
CA GLY A 397 7.11 -3.23 -18.72
C GLY A 397 6.14 -4.39 -18.49
N LEU A 398 5.43 -4.40 -17.36
CA LEU A 398 4.39 -5.40 -17.12
C LEU A 398 3.18 -5.22 -18.03
N SER A 399 2.73 -3.98 -18.25
CA SER A 399 1.61 -3.67 -19.14
C SER A 399 1.91 -4.16 -20.56
N LEU A 400 3.09 -3.86 -21.10
CA LEU A 400 3.55 -4.32 -22.43
C LEU A 400 3.68 -5.85 -22.54
N MET A 401 3.92 -6.56 -21.44
CA MET A 401 4.10 -8.03 -21.46
C MET A 401 2.78 -8.80 -21.23
N THR A 402 1.79 -8.18 -20.59
CA THR A 402 0.58 -8.87 -20.12
C THR A 402 -0.75 -8.27 -20.56
N ASP A 403 -0.76 -7.07 -21.15
CA ASP A 403 -1.96 -6.36 -21.62
C ASP A 403 -3.04 -6.19 -20.52
N ASN A 404 -2.62 -6.13 -19.26
CA ASN A 404 -3.55 -5.97 -18.14
C ASN A 404 -4.00 -4.51 -18.03
N PRO A 405 -5.28 -4.25 -17.69
CA PRO A 405 -5.78 -2.89 -17.45
C PRO A 405 -4.94 -2.14 -16.41
N LEU A 406 -4.60 -0.89 -16.71
CA LEU A 406 -3.68 -0.09 -15.89
C LEU A 406 -4.09 0.03 -14.41
N PRO A 407 -5.37 0.30 -14.04
CA PRO A 407 -5.73 0.46 -12.64
C PRO A 407 -5.44 -0.81 -11.82
N GLY A 408 -5.91 -1.96 -12.32
CA GLY A 408 -5.69 -3.26 -11.68
C GLY A 408 -4.21 -3.65 -11.63
N LEU A 409 -3.45 -3.38 -12.71
CA LEU A 409 -2.01 -3.64 -12.76
C LEU A 409 -1.24 -2.82 -11.72
N LEU A 410 -1.54 -1.53 -11.60
CA LEU A 410 -0.87 -0.64 -10.64
C LEU A 410 -1.19 -1.05 -9.19
N LEU A 411 -2.45 -1.36 -8.91
CA LEU A 411 -2.88 -1.86 -7.60
C LEU A 411 -2.15 -3.19 -7.27
N PHE A 412 -2.13 -4.13 -8.21
CA PHE A 412 -1.45 -5.41 -8.07
C PHE A 412 0.05 -5.23 -7.80
N LEU A 413 0.75 -4.44 -8.63
CA LEU A 413 2.19 -4.23 -8.53
C LEU A 413 2.55 -3.58 -7.20
N MET A 414 1.75 -2.61 -6.73
CA MET A 414 1.93 -1.97 -5.45
C MET A 414 1.84 -2.98 -4.29
N GLN A 415 0.79 -3.81 -4.28
CA GLN A 415 0.62 -4.82 -3.22
C GLN A 415 1.71 -5.90 -3.27
N LEU A 416 2.13 -6.29 -4.48
CA LEU A 416 3.22 -7.26 -4.65
C LEU A 416 4.55 -6.71 -4.12
N LEU A 417 4.93 -5.48 -4.47
CA LEU A 417 6.14 -4.84 -3.94
C LEU A 417 6.08 -4.66 -2.43
N GLY A 418 4.93 -4.26 -1.89
CA GLY A 418 4.69 -4.13 -0.45
C GLY A 418 4.75 -5.46 0.30
N GLY A 419 4.26 -6.54 -0.32
CA GLY A 419 4.33 -7.90 0.21
C GLY A 419 5.73 -8.51 0.16
N LEU A 420 6.55 -8.15 -0.85
CA LEU A 420 7.91 -8.65 -1.01
C LEU A 420 8.97 -7.82 -0.28
N LEU A 421 8.69 -6.57 0.10
CA LEU A 421 9.60 -5.67 0.82
C LEU A 421 10.26 -6.26 2.09
N PRO A 422 9.62 -7.13 2.90
CA PRO A 422 10.31 -7.78 4.03
C PRO A 422 11.54 -8.61 3.61
N LEU A 423 11.61 -9.09 2.37
CA LEU A 423 12.73 -9.90 1.86
C LEU A 423 14.06 -9.12 1.73
N PRO A 424 14.14 -7.93 1.08
CA PRO A 424 15.34 -7.10 1.10
C PRO A 424 15.64 -6.55 2.50
N VAL A 425 14.64 -6.33 3.36
CA VAL A 425 14.87 -5.97 4.77
C VAL A 425 15.55 -7.10 5.54
N TYR A 426 15.11 -8.35 5.34
CA TYR A 426 15.80 -9.54 5.84
C TYR A 426 17.26 -9.56 5.36
N ALA A 427 17.46 -9.35 4.05
CA ALA A 427 18.78 -9.34 3.44
C ALA A 427 19.68 -8.29 4.08
N ALA A 428 19.20 -7.07 4.28
CA ALA A 428 19.92 -5.98 4.93
C ALA A 428 20.32 -6.34 6.38
N GLY A 429 19.37 -6.80 7.20
CA GLY A 429 19.62 -7.22 8.57
C GLY A 429 20.66 -8.34 8.67
N TRP A 430 20.59 -9.32 7.76
CA TRP A 430 21.60 -10.37 7.66
C TRP A 430 22.95 -9.86 7.11
N MET A 431 23.00 -8.96 6.12
CA MET A 431 24.25 -8.46 5.56
C MET A 431 25.06 -7.68 6.59
N VAL A 432 24.38 -6.85 7.39
CA VAL A 432 25.06 -6.00 8.37
C VAL A 432 25.47 -6.74 9.64
N THR A 433 24.73 -7.78 10.05
CA THR A 433 25.01 -8.52 11.30
C THR A 433 25.55 -9.93 11.10
N ARG A 434 25.39 -10.50 9.90
CA ARG A 434 25.60 -11.92 9.57
C ARG A 434 24.73 -12.87 10.42
N ARG A 435 23.60 -12.39 10.95
CA ARG A 435 22.66 -13.14 11.78
C ARG A 435 21.28 -13.20 11.15
N ARG A 436 20.82 -14.42 10.85
CA ARG A 436 19.50 -14.68 10.25
C ARG A 436 18.34 -14.22 11.13
N ALA A 437 18.44 -14.40 12.45
CA ALA A 437 17.40 -13.97 13.39
C ALA A 437 17.21 -12.44 13.40
N VAL A 438 18.28 -11.66 13.21
CA VAL A 438 18.18 -10.19 13.09
C VAL A 438 17.48 -9.81 11.79
N GLY A 439 17.82 -10.48 10.69
CA GLY A 439 17.11 -10.31 9.42
C GLY A 439 15.62 -10.66 9.54
N LEU A 440 15.29 -11.80 10.15
CA LEU A 440 13.90 -12.25 10.33
C LEU A 440 13.10 -11.27 11.20
N LEU A 441 13.68 -10.80 12.31
CA LEU A 441 13.01 -9.83 13.17
C LEU A 441 12.81 -8.48 12.47
N ALA A 442 13.80 -7.99 11.71
CA ALA A 442 13.65 -6.76 10.93
C ALA A 442 12.55 -6.91 9.86
N ALA A 443 12.53 -8.03 9.15
CA ALA A 443 11.48 -8.35 8.19
C ALA A 443 10.09 -8.43 8.85
N PHE A 444 9.99 -9.10 10.01
CA PHE A 444 8.76 -9.22 10.78
C PHE A 444 8.21 -7.84 11.16
N LEU A 445 9.05 -6.94 11.67
CA LEU A 445 8.65 -5.59 12.07
C LEU A 445 8.05 -4.79 10.90
N VAL A 446 8.65 -4.90 9.71
CA VAL A 446 8.17 -4.22 8.49
C VAL A 446 6.93 -4.91 7.90
N ALA A 447 6.81 -6.22 8.07
CA ALA A 447 5.74 -7.01 7.47
C ALA A 447 4.37 -6.75 8.11
N LEU A 448 4.29 -6.75 9.44
CA LEU A 448 3.01 -6.81 10.17
C LEU A 448 2.81 -5.67 11.18
N PRO A 449 3.68 -5.47 12.18
CA PRO A 449 3.32 -4.64 13.33
C PRO A 449 3.54 -3.14 13.09
N PHE A 450 4.38 -2.72 12.14
CA PHE A 450 4.56 -1.29 11.83
C PHE A 450 3.41 -0.72 10.99
N PHE A 451 3.13 0.58 11.16
CA PHE A 451 2.10 1.27 10.38
C PHE A 451 2.55 1.45 8.92
N PHE A 452 3.80 1.89 8.73
CA PHE A 452 4.48 1.87 7.44
C PHE A 452 5.26 0.57 7.24
N PRO A 453 5.27 0.01 6.02
CA PRO A 453 4.88 0.59 4.74
C PRO A 453 3.43 0.29 4.33
N GLY A 454 2.66 -0.48 5.09
CA GLY A 454 1.31 -0.91 4.70
C GLY A 454 0.39 0.25 4.33
N TYR A 455 0.45 1.33 5.11
CA TYR A 455 -0.33 2.55 4.86
C TYR A 455 0.03 3.29 3.57
N TYR A 456 1.11 2.93 2.86
CA TYR A 456 1.39 3.51 1.54
C TYR A 456 0.25 3.25 0.55
N ALA A 457 -0.43 2.10 0.67
CA ALA A 457 -1.56 1.72 -0.19
C ALA A 457 -2.67 2.78 -0.19
N THR A 458 -2.93 3.40 0.96
CA THR A 458 -3.89 4.49 1.14
C THR A 458 -3.62 5.72 0.25
N TRP A 459 -2.37 5.98 -0.10
CA TRP A 459 -2.00 7.20 -0.82
C TRP A 459 -1.54 6.95 -2.26
N GLY A 460 -1.51 5.69 -2.70
CA GLY A 460 -0.88 5.36 -3.99
C GLY A 460 0.62 5.69 -4.03
N ARG A 461 1.35 5.61 -2.89
CA ARG A 461 2.81 5.92 -2.80
C ARG A 461 3.69 4.85 -3.44
N MET A 462 3.44 4.53 -4.70
CA MET A 462 4.05 3.42 -5.45
C MET A 462 5.54 3.66 -5.73
N THR A 463 5.90 4.89 -6.11
CA THR A 463 7.29 5.27 -6.37
C THR A 463 8.15 5.19 -5.11
N GLN A 464 7.64 5.67 -3.99
CA GLN A 464 8.35 5.60 -2.71
C GLN A 464 8.47 4.14 -2.25
N LEU A 465 7.42 3.33 -2.39
CA LEU A 465 7.47 1.91 -2.10
C LEU A 465 8.58 1.19 -2.89
N ALA A 466 8.65 1.41 -4.19
CA ALA A 466 9.66 0.81 -5.06
C ALA A 466 11.09 1.22 -4.65
N ALA A 467 11.31 2.50 -4.30
CA ALA A 467 12.61 2.95 -3.77
C ALA A 467 12.94 2.25 -2.45
N MET A 468 11.93 2.06 -1.59
CA MET A 468 12.08 1.37 -0.30
C MET A 468 12.31 -0.14 -0.43
N VAL A 469 12.01 -0.77 -1.58
CA VAL A 469 12.43 -2.14 -1.89
C VAL A 469 13.95 -2.22 -2.14
N ALA A 470 14.54 -1.20 -2.77
CA ALA A 470 15.97 -1.15 -3.05
C ALA A 470 16.81 -0.64 -1.85
N MET A 471 16.28 0.31 -1.09
CA MET A 471 16.97 1.02 -0.01
C MET A 471 17.62 0.12 1.07
N PRO A 472 17.00 -0.98 1.58
CA PRO A 472 17.60 -1.81 2.62
C PRO A 472 18.95 -2.40 2.21
N VAL A 473 19.01 -2.93 0.98
CA VAL A 473 20.22 -3.54 0.43
C VAL A 473 21.25 -2.48 0.07
N LEU A 474 20.81 -1.32 -0.42
CA LEU A 474 21.68 -0.16 -0.67
C LEU A 474 22.40 0.29 0.62
N LEU A 475 21.66 0.50 1.71
CA LEU A 475 22.22 0.87 3.02
C LEU A 475 23.20 -0.20 3.52
N ALA A 476 22.80 -1.46 3.47
CA ALA A 476 23.62 -2.57 3.95
C ALA A 476 24.92 -2.72 3.15
N LEU A 477 24.87 -2.70 1.82
CA LEU A 477 26.07 -2.84 0.99
C LEU A 477 26.99 -1.63 1.12
N THR A 478 26.44 -0.41 1.18
CA THR A 478 27.21 0.83 1.42
C THR A 478 28.05 0.71 2.69
N TRP A 479 27.44 0.28 3.80
CA TRP A 479 28.16 0.03 5.07
C TRP A 479 29.20 -1.10 4.97
N ARG A 480 28.95 -2.10 4.11
CA ARG A 480 29.85 -3.25 3.93
C ARG A 480 31.05 -2.94 3.03
N LEU A 481 30.98 -1.94 2.15
CA LEU A 481 32.08 -1.59 1.22
C LEU A 481 33.40 -1.33 1.97
N GLY A 482 33.39 -0.55 3.06
CA GLY A 482 34.57 -0.35 3.91
C GLY A 482 34.83 -1.46 4.95
N ARG A 483 34.21 -2.64 4.78
CA ARG A 483 34.22 -3.80 5.71
C ARG A 483 34.50 -5.13 4.98
N GLY A 484 35.42 -5.09 4.02
CA GLY A 484 35.90 -6.28 3.29
C GLY A 484 35.02 -6.70 2.11
N TRP A 485 34.00 -5.91 1.76
CA TRP A 485 33.07 -6.17 0.65
C TRP A 485 33.26 -5.17 -0.51
N GLY A 486 34.44 -4.55 -0.61
CA GLY A 486 34.73 -3.52 -1.60
C GLY A 486 34.50 -3.94 -3.06
N ARG A 487 34.57 -5.24 -3.38
CA ARG A 487 34.29 -5.76 -4.74
C ARG A 487 32.84 -5.55 -5.21
N PHE A 488 31.90 -5.35 -4.29
CA PHE A 488 30.48 -5.14 -4.61
C PHE A 488 30.12 -3.67 -4.85
N TRP A 489 31.13 -2.80 -5.03
CA TRP A 489 30.89 -1.38 -5.33
C TRP A 489 30.00 -1.13 -6.56
N PRO A 490 30.02 -1.95 -7.64
CA PRO A 490 29.13 -1.70 -8.78
C PRO A 490 27.66 -1.89 -8.40
N LEU A 491 27.36 -2.85 -7.53
CA LEU A 491 26.00 -3.09 -7.03
C LEU A 491 25.47 -1.88 -6.25
N VAL A 492 26.33 -1.22 -5.47
CA VAL A 492 25.97 0.01 -4.76
C VAL A 492 25.72 1.16 -5.74
N GLY A 493 26.55 1.29 -6.78
CA GLY A 493 26.36 2.31 -7.82
C GLY A 493 25.04 2.15 -8.57
N VAL A 494 24.70 0.90 -8.97
CA VAL A 494 23.43 0.59 -9.64
C VAL A 494 22.24 0.80 -8.72
N LEU A 495 22.31 0.36 -7.46
CA LEU A 495 21.24 0.59 -6.49
C LEU A 495 21.02 2.09 -6.25
N ALA A 496 22.09 2.87 -6.08
CA ALA A 496 22.00 4.31 -5.87
C ALA A 496 21.40 5.03 -7.11
N ALA A 497 21.84 4.66 -8.32
CA ALA A 497 21.27 5.17 -9.56
C ALA A 497 19.78 4.81 -9.70
N GLY A 498 19.42 3.57 -9.43
CA GLY A 498 18.03 3.12 -9.45
C GLY A 498 17.16 3.86 -8.44
N VAL A 499 17.61 4.03 -7.19
CA VAL A 499 16.85 4.80 -6.18
C VAL A 499 16.66 6.25 -6.63
N PHE A 500 17.67 6.89 -7.24
CA PHE A 500 17.50 8.24 -7.82
C PHE A 500 16.42 8.26 -8.90
N LEU A 501 16.48 7.33 -9.86
CA LEU A 501 15.50 7.28 -10.96
C LEU A 501 14.09 6.88 -10.51
N ILE A 502 13.97 6.10 -9.43
CA ILE A 502 12.69 5.68 -8.86
C ILE A 502 12.07 6.79 -8.01
N HIS A 503 12.86 7.48 -7.19
CA HIS A 503 12.37 8.52 -6.29
C HIS A 503 13.47 9.46 -5.77
N PHE A 504 13.50 10.71 -6.26
CA PHE A 504 14.56 11.67 -5.93
C PHE A 504 14.70 11.93 -4.42
N ARG A 505 13.58 12.15 -3.70
CA ARG A 505 13.63 12.41 -2.25
C ARG A 505 14.22 11.26 -1.45
N VAL A 506 13.90 10.00 -1.79
CA VAL A 506 14.45 8.83 -1.09
C VAL A 506 15.95 8.71 -1.35
N PHE A 507 16.41 9.03 -2.56
CA PHE A 507 17.85 9.14 -2.84
C PHE A 507 18.52 10.23 -2.02
N LEU A 508 17.89 11.40 -1.86
CA LEU A 508 18.41 12.47 -1.01
C LEU A 508 18.49 12.04 0.46
N PHE A 509 17.56 11.21 0.96
CA PHE A 509 17.67 10.61 2.29
C PHE A 509 18.87 9.65 2.43
N TYR A 510 19.26 8.98 1.35
CA TYR A 510 20.42 8.08 1.33
C TYR A 510 21.77 8.81 1.43
N ILE A 511 21.89 10.02 0.86
CA ILE A 511 23.17 10.74 0.81
C ILE A 511 23.78 10.98 2.20
N PRO A 512 23.05 11.52 3.21
CA PRO A 512 23.58 11.68 4.57
C PRO A 512 24.05 10.36 5.19
N PHE A 513 23.34 9.26 4.95
CA PHE A 513 23.78 7.94 5.42
C PHE A 513 25.11 7.53 4.78
N ALA A 514 25.25 7.70 3.47
CA ALA A 514 26.48 7.37 2.75
C ALA A 514 27.67 8.20 3.26
N ALA A 515 27.46 9.50 3.51
CA ALA A 515 28.47 10.39 4.09
C ALA A 515 28.87 9.96 5.51
N LEU A 516 27.90 9.67 6.39
CA LEU A 516 28.16 9.16 7.75
C LEU A 516 28.88 7.81 7.73
N ALA A 517 28.53 6.92 6.80
CA ALA A 517 29.21 5.64 6.62
C ALA A 517 30.67 5.85 6.20
N ALA A 518 30.93 6.74 5.23
CA ALA A 518 32.28 7.10 4.82
C ALA A 518 33.10 7.69 5.98
N GLY A 519 32.53 8.63 6.74
CA GLY A 519 33.15 9.21 7.93
C GLY A 519 33.48 8.14 8.98
N ALA A 520 32.55 7.22 9.28
CA ALA A 520 32.79 6.12 10.19
C ALA A 520 33.86 5.13 9.70
N HIS A 521 34.01 4.97 8.38
CA HIS A 521 35.10 4.18 7.80
C HIS A 521 36.45 4.88 7.94
N LEU A 522 36.52 6.18 7.64
CA LEU A 522 37.74 7.00 7.79
C LEU A 522 38.20 7.06 9.25
N ALA A 523 37.29 7.31 10.19
CA ALA A 523 37.57 7.28 11.63
C ALA A 523 38.07 5.90 12.09
N GLY A 524 37.57 4.83 11.46
CA GLY A 524 38.04 3.46 11.65
C GLY A 524 39.29 3.08 10.83
N ARG A 525 39.98 4.05 10.21
CA ARG A 525 41.15 3.89 9.32
C ARG A 525 40.94 2.88 8.18
N ARG A 526 39.75 2.87 7.58
CA ARG A 526 39.37 1.98 6.47
C ARG A 526 39.33 2.73 5.15
N ARG A 527 39.62 2.02 4.05
CA ARG A 527 39.58 2.58 2.69
C ARG A 527 38.14 2.83 2.25
N ILE A 528 37.89 4.01 1.69
CA ILE A 528 36.60 4.43 1.12
C ILE A 528 36.57 4.41 -0.42
N GLY A 529 37.67 4.02 -1.08
CA GLY A 529 37.76 4.06 -2.56
C GLY A 529 36.67 3.27 -3.28
N ALA A 530 36.16 2.19 -2.69
CA ALA A 530 35.00 1.46 -3.21
C ALA A 530 33.72 2.32 -3.20
N MET A 531 33.50 3.14 -2.16
CA MET A 531 32.35 4.05 -2.09
C MET A 531 32.46 5.17 -3.12
N ILE A 532 33.67 5.70 -3.33
CA ILE A 532 33.93 6.73 -4.37
C ILE A 532 33.63 6.16 -5.76
N LYS A 533 34.12 4.95 -6.08
CA LYS A 533 33.81 4.27 -7.35
C LYS A 533 32.30 4.03 -7.52
N ALA A 534 31.62 3.62 -6.45
CA ALA A 534 30.17 3.44 -6.47
C ALA A 534 29.44 4.77 -6.76
N GLY A 535 29.86 5.87 -6.13
CA GLY A 535 29.33 7.21 -6.40
C GLY A 535 29.58 7.66 -7.84
N GLY A 536 30.79 7.44 -8.37
CA GLY A 536 31.12 7.74 -9.77
C GLY A 536 30.28 6.96 -10.77
N LEU A 537 30.06 5.66 -10.54
CA LEU A 537 29.17 4.87 -11.39
C LEU A 537 27.71 5.30 -11.26
N ALA A 538 27.24 5.60 -10.05
CA ALA A 538 25.88 6.11 -9.86
C ALA A 538 25.68 7.41 -10.64
N ALA A 539 26.62 8.36 -10.51
CA ALA A 539 26.62 9.62 -11.25
C ALA A 539 26.59 9.40 -12.77
N LEU A 540 27.45 8.50 -13.28
CA LEU A 540 27.45 8.15 -14.71
C LEU A 540 26.09 7.62 -15.17
N LEU A 541 25.50 6.66 -14.43
CA LEU A 541 24.25 6.02 -14.82
C LEU A 541 23.05 6.98 -14.79
N VAL A 542 23.06 7.99 -13.91
CA VAL A 542 21.97 8.98 -13.81
C VAL A 542 22.23 10.26 -14.59
N ALA A 543 23.44 10.46 -15.14
CA ALA A 543 23.84 11.70 -15.77
C ALA A 543 22.84 12.20 -16.83
N PRO A 544 22.30 11.38 -17.74
CA PRO A 544 21.30 11.84 -18.70
C PRO A 544 20.06 12.45 -18.05
N ARG A 545 19.53 11.77 -17.01
CA ARG A 545 18.35 12.26 -16.29
C ARG A 545 18.68 13.50 -15.46
N LEU A 546 19.85 13.54 -14.83
CA LEU A 546 20.29 14.70 -14.07
C LEU A 546 20.43 15.94 -14.96
N VAL A 547 21.03 15.80 -16.15
CA VAL A 547 21.14 16.90 -17.12
C VAL A 547 19.77 17.37 -17.57
N ALA A 548 18.86 16.43 -17.93
CA ALA A 548 17.49 16.78 -18.32
C ALA A 548 16.74 17.54 -17.22
N LEU A 549 16.86 17.10 -15.95
CA LEU A 549 16.26 17.79 -14.82
C LEU A 549 16.84 19.19 -14.62
N LEU A 550 18.16 19.35 -14.70
CA LEU A 550 18.82 20.65 -14.54
C LEU A 550 18.46 21.64 -15.67
N ALA A 551 18.01 21.15 -16.82
CA ALA A 551 17.56 21.99 -17.94
C ALA A 551 16.12 22.50 -17.75
N VAL A 552 15.27 21.77 -17.03
CA VAL A 552 13.83 22.09 -16.89
C VAL A 552 13.43 22.49 -15.47
N THR A 553 14.38 22.50 -14.53
CA THR A 553 14.16 22.91 -13.16
C THR A 553 15.24 23.87 -12.71
N GLU A 554 14.93 24.70 -11.71
CA GLU A 554 15.91 25.51 -10.99
C GLU A 554 16.08 25.00 -9.55
N PRO A 555 16.91 23.96 -9.32
CA PRO A 555 17.06 23.38 -7.99
C PRO A 555 17.56 24.41 -6.98
N LEU A 556 18.48 25.30 -7.38
CA LEU A 556 19.06 26.30 -6.48
C LEU A 556 18.00 27.29 -5.99
N ALA A 557 17.12 27.77 -6.87
CA ALA A 557 15.98 28.59 -6.50
C ALA A 557 15.02 27.82 -5.58
N THR A 558 14.80 26.53 -5.84
CA THR A 558 13.95 25.65 -5.00
C THR A 558 14.52 25.43 -3.59
N PHE A 559 15.86 25.43 -3.46
CA PHE A 559 16.55 25.41 -2.15
C PHE A 559 16.46 26.74 -1.39
N GLN A 560 16.18 27.84 -2.08
CA GLN A 560 16.10 29.18 -1.49
C GLN A 560 14.66 29.62 -1.18
N ARG A 561 13.66 28.92 -1.74
CA ARG A 561 12.25 29.16 -1.44
C ARG A 561 11.82 28.44 -0.17
N SER A 562 10.99 29.11 0.62
CA SER A 562 10.29 28.55 1.79
C SER A 562 8.78 28.61 1.54
N LEU A 563 8.04 27.63 2.05
CA LEU A 563 6.57 27.62 1.99
C LEU A 563 6.07 27.34 3.40
N PRO A 564 5.40 28.30 4.06
CA PRO A 564 4.95 28.13 5.44
C PRO A 564 4.19 26.81 5.64
N GLY A 565 4.60 26.04 6.64
CA GLY A 565 3.99 24.75 7.00
C GLY A 565 4.38 23.56 6.11
N TYR A 566 5.21 23.75 5.07
CA TYR A 566 5.63 22.66 4.18
C TYR A 566 6.46 21.58 4.90
N ASN A 567 7.27 22.01 5.87
CA ASN A 567 8.02 21.15 6.79
C ASN A 567 7.38 21.02 8.18
N ASP A 568 6.06 21.18 8.29
CA ASP A 568 5.39 20.85 9.54
C ASP A 568 5.60 19.39 9.93
N PHE A 569 5.85 19.17 11.23
CA PHE A 569 6.03 17.82 11.71
C PHE A 569 4.68 17.09 11.65
N PRO A 570 4.60 15.90 11.04
CA PRO A 570 3.33 15.22 10.84
C PRO A 570 2.85 14.53 12.11
N LEU A 571 2.38 15.31 13.08
CA LEU A 571 1.85 14.83 14.35
C LEU A 571 0.78 13.76 14.15
N GLY A 572 -0.03 13.89 13.09
CA GLY A 572 -1.03 12.90 12.70
C GLY A 572 -0.48 11.48 12.67
N TYR A 573 0.70 11.23 12.09
CA TYR A 573 1.25 9.86 12.02
C TYR A 573 1.58 9.27 13.40
N VAL A 574 1.92 10.13 14.37
CA VAL A 574 2.23 9.73 15.74
C VAL A 574 0.94 9.54 16.56
N THR A 575 -0.11 10.32 16.28
CA THR A 575 -1.35 10.35 17.08
C THR A 575 -2.48 9.48 16.55
N THR A 576 -2.61 9.31 15.22
CA THR A 576 -3.70 8.52 14.61
C THR A 576 -3.34 7.06 14.42
N GLY A 577 -2.05 6.74 14.28
CA GLY A 577 -1.53 5.38 14.19
C GLY A 577 -1.02 4.87 15.54
N TRP A 578 -0.21 3.82 15.48
CA TRP A 578 0.45 3.22 16.65
C TRP A 578 1.97 3.38 16.62
N GLU A 579 2.48 4.32 15.81
CA GLU A 579 3.90 4.64 15.69
C GLU A 579 4.52 5.08 17.02
N ARG A 580 3.74 5.75 17.90
CA ARG A 580 4.20 6.22 19.22
C ARG A 580 4.85 5.09 20.05
N LEU A 581 4.30 3.88 20.00
CA LEU A 581 4.85 2.74 20.74
C LEU A 581 6.22 2.31 20.21
N TYR A 582 6.41 2.31 18.90
CA TYR A 582 7.68 1.94 18.30
C TYR A 582 8.72 3.06 18.42
N LEU A 583 8.32 4.33 18.43
CA LEU A 583 9.22 5.44 18.76
C LEU A 583 9.70 5.35 20.20
N ALA A 584 8.82 5.02 21.15
CA ALA A 584 9.22 4.75 22.54
C ALA A 584 10.19 3.56 22.65
N ALA A 585 9.95 2.49 21.89
CA ALA A 585 10.87 1.36 21.80
C ALA A 585 12.24 1.75 21.23
N VAL A 586 12.29 2.65 20.22
CA VAL A 586 13.54 3.21 19.69
C VAL A 586 14.26 4.02 20.76
N GLY A 587 13.55 4.86 21.53
CA GLY A 587 14.13 5.61 22.64
C GLY A 587 14.78 4.69 23.69
N ALA A 588 14.06 3.67 24.15
CA ALA A 588 14.58 2.68 25.11
C ALA A 588 15.79 1.90 24.56
N ALA A 589 15.72 1.45 23.31
CA ALA A 589 16.84 0.79 22.63
C ALA A 589 18.02 1.76 22.39
N GLY A 590 17.76 3.06 22.23
CA GLY A 590 18.75 4.14 22.18
C GLY A 590 19.61 4.19 23.44
N LEU A 591 18.99 4.10 24.62
CA LEU A 591 19.71 4.03 25.90
C LEU A 591 20.66 2.83 25.98
N VAL A 592 20.25 1.67 25.45
CA VAL A 592 21.10 0.47 25.37
C VAL A 592 22.31 0.70 24.46
N VAL A 593 22.11 1.42 23.34
CA VAL A 593 23.19 1.78 22.42
C VAL A 593 24.14 2.78 23.07
N LEU A 594 23.65 3.81 23.76
CA LEU A 594 24.47 4.78 24.49
C LEU A 594 25.29 4.12 25.60
N ALA A 595 24.69 3.22 26.39
CA ALA A 595 25.42 2.43 27.38
C ALA A 595 26.50 1.57 26.70
N GLY A 596 26.22 0.98 25.54
CA GLY A 596 27.21 0.23 24.77
C GLY A 596 28.33 1.10 24.19
N VAL A 597 28.07 2.36 23.84
CA VAL A 597 29.07 3.37 23.43
C VAL A 597 29.98 3.70 24.60
N ALA A 598 29.42 4.01 25.77
CA ALA A 598 30.19 4.24 27.00
C ALA A 598 31.09 3.04 27.34
N LEU A 599 30.58 1.82 27.14
CA LEU A 599 31.31 0.56 27.31
C LEU A 599 32.20 0.18 26.11
N ARG A 600 32.43 1.09 25.15
CA ARG A 600 33.29 0.94 23.96
C ARG A 600 33.02 -0.33 23.14
N ARG A 601 31.75 -0.76 23.05
CA ARG A 601 31.37 -2.00 22.36
C ARG A 601 31.28 -1.79 20.85
N ARG A 602 32.13 -2.46 20.06
CA ARG A 602 32.17 -2.35 18.58
C ARG A 602 30.85 -2.62 17.83
N TRP A 603 29.86 -3.27 18.45
CA TRP A 603 28.59 -3.56 17.79
C TRP A 603 27.68 -2.32 17.69
N VAL A 604 27.90 -1.30 18.53
CA VAL A 604 27.07 -0.10 18.58
C VAL A 604 27.29 0.85 17.42
N THR A 605 28.39 0.71 16.66
CA THR A 605 28.74 1.67 15.61
C THR A 605 27.65 1.82 14.55
N LEU A 606 27.04 0.71 14.09
CA LEU A 606 25.97 0.77 13.11
C LEU A 606 24.65 1.28 13.71
N PRO A 607 24.14 0.77 14.85
CA PRO A 607 22.97 1.34 15.51
C PRO A 607 23.11 2.84 15.79
N LEU A 608 24.28 3.29 16.26
CA LEU A 608 24.56 4.71 16.47
C LEU A 608 24.52 5.48 15.15
N LEU A 609 25.12 4.93 14.09
CA LEU A 609 25.07 5.55 12.76
C LEU A 609 23.64 5.67 12.23
N LEU A 610 22.76 4.70 12.49
CA LEU A 610 21.34 4.80 12.13
C LEU A 610 20.63 5.92 12.91
N LEU A 611 20.90 6.07 14.22
CA LEU A 611 20.38 7.17 15.03
C LEU A 611 20.90 8.53 14.54
N LEU A 612 22.20 8.62 14.25
CA LEU A 612 22.82 9.84 13.73
C LEU A 612 22.30 10.17 12.32
N TRP A 613 22.02 9.17 11.49
CA TRP A 613 21.42 9.38 10.18
C TRP A 613 20.01 9.97 10.30
N VAL A 614 19.14 9.37 11.12
CA VAL A 614 17.80 9.89 11.36
C VAL A 614 17.84 11.29 11.97
N GLY A 615 18.72 11.52 12.96
CA GLY A 615 18.94 12.83 13.56
C GLY A 615 19.42 13.87 12.53
N ALA A 616 20.36 13.51 11.66
CA ALA A 616 20.82 14.38 10.58
C ALA A 616 19.70 14.75 9.61
N LEU A 617 18.81 13.80 9.26
CA LEU A 617 17.65 14.12 8.42
C LEU A 617 16.69 15.10 9.12
N PHE A 618 16.41 14.92 10.40
CA PHE A 618 15.60 15.88 11.16
C PHE A 618 16.24 17.28 11.24
N VAL A 619 17.56 17.36 11.43
CA VAL A 619 18.27 18.65 11.44
C VAL A 619 18.25 19.31 10.07
N LEU A 620 18.45 18.55 8.98
CA LEU A 620 18.46 19.09 7.62
C LEU A 620 17.08 19.56 7.16
N LEU A 621 16.00 18.90 7.59
CA LEU A 621 14.63 19.18 7.12
C LEU A 621 13.83 20.05 8.09
N GLY A 622 14.16 20.04 9.38
CA GLY A 622 13.59 20.93 10.40
C GLY A 622 14.51 22.10 10.74
N GLY A 623 15.49 22.39 9.89
CA GLY A 623 16.54 23.38 10.12
C GLY A 623 16.02 24.80 10.34
N GLU A 624 14.85 25.15 9.81
CA GLU A 624 14.17 26.44 10.07
C GLU A 624 14.01 26.71 11.57
N ARG A 625 13.74 25.66 12.37
CA ARG A 625 13.60 25.76 13.84
C ARG A 625 14.92 26.02 14.54
N LEU A 626 16.02 25.86 13.82
CA LEU A 626 17.40 26.11 14.24
C LEU A 626 18.01 27.33 13.51
N GLY A 627 17.21 28.09 12.75
CA GLY A 627 17.66 29.26 11.98
C GLY A 627 18.33 28.96 10.65
N LEU A 628 18.20 27.74 10.10
CA LEU A 628 18.70 27.35 8.78
C LEU A 628 17.62 27.55 7.70
N PRO A 629 17.99 27.79 6.43
CA PRO A 629 17.02 27.94 5.33
C PRO A 629 16.13 26.70 5.16
N GLU A 630 14.83 26.92 4.95
CA GLU A 630 13.89 25.88 4.55
C GLU A 630 14.16 25.45 3.10
N SER A 631 13.96 24.17 2.76
CA SER A 631 14.06 23.67 1.38
C SER A 631 12.74 23.04 0.95
N LEU A 632 12.29 23.37 -0.27
CA LEU A 632 11.11 22.73 -0.88
C LEU A 632 11.42 21.37 -1.53
N VAL A 633 12.70 21.00 -1.66
CA VAL A 633 13.13 19.80 -2.39
C VAL A 633 12.68 18.53 -1.66
N VAL A 634 12.73 18.55 -0.34
CA VAL A 634 12.45 17.41 0.53
C VAL A 634 11.62 17.90 1.71
N ASN A 635 10.66 17.09 2.18
CA ASN A 635 9.84 17.45 3.32
C ASN A 635 9.82 16.41 4.44
N LEU A 636 9.53 16.85 5.67
CA LEU A 636 9.41 15.98 6.85
C LEU A 636 8.37 14.88 6.67
N ASN A 637 7.25 15.17 5.99
CA ASN A 637 6.23 14.18 5.66
C ASN A 637 6.81 12.97 4.91
N SER A 638 7.49 13.20 3.79
CA SER A 638 8.10 12.15 2.95
C SER A 638 9.22 11.40 3.69
N MET A 639 9.96 12.12 4.54
CA MET A 639 11.03 11.54 5.36
C MET A 639 10.47 10.62 6.44
N TYR A 640 9.44 11.06 7.18
CA TYR A 640 8.87 10.33 8.31
C TYR A 640 8.39 8.95 7.87
N ILE A 641 7.68 8.90 6.75
CA ILE A 641 7.10 7.67 6.24
C ILE A 641 8.17 6.70 5.69
N THR A 642 9.45 7.08 5.65
CA THR A 642 10.62 6.22 5.34
C THR A 642 11.28 5.63 6.59
N LEU A 643 11.02 6.18 7.79
CA LEU A 643 11.73 5.84 9.03
C LEU A 643 11.49 4.42 9.53
N PHE A 644 10.43 3.75 9.08
CA PHE A 644 10.16 2.35 9.39
C PHE A 644 11.37 1.45 9.06
N LEU A 645 12.15 1.76 8.02
CA LEU A 645 13.33 0.97 7.65
C LEU A 645 14.49 1.09 8.65
N PRO A 646 15.07 2.28 8.92
CA PRO A 646 16.10 2.41 9.95
C PRO A 646 15.60 1.93 11.31
N GLN A 647 14.33 2.17 11.65
CA GLN A 647 13.71 1.71 12.89
C GLN A 647 13.68 0.18 13.00
N ALA A 648 13.24 -0.53 11.96
CA ALA A 648 13.23 -1.99 11.96
C ALA A 648 14.65 -2.57 12.10
N LEU A 649 15.62 -2.04 11.35
CA LEU A 649 17.00 -2.50 11.43
C LEU A 649 17.61 -2.21 12.82
N PHE A 650 17.39 -1.00 13.34
CA PHE A 650 17.87 -0.59 14.66
C PHE A 650 17.32 -1.49 15.77
N LEU A 651 16.00 -1.61 15.86
CA LEU A 651 15.33 -2.43 16.86
C LEU A 651 15.74 -3.90 16.76
N ALA A 652 15.81 -4.45 15.54
CA ALA A 652 16.21 -5.84 15.36
C ALA A 652 17.68 -6.10 15.75
N ILE A 653 18.60 -5.17 15.46
CA ILE A 653 20.01 -5.29 15.86
C ILE A 653 20.12 -5.24 17.39
N VAL A 654 19.47 -4.27 18.05
CA VAL A 654 19.52 -4.11 19.50
C VAL A 654 18.85 -5.29 20.20
N ALA A 655 17.66 -5.70 19.78
CA ALA A 655 16.96 -6.87 20.32
C ALA A 655 17.78 -8.15 20.13
N GLY A 656 18.37 -8.38 18.96
CA GLY A 656 19.23 -9.52 18.71
C GLY A 656 20.51 -9.54 19.57
N ARG A 657 20.97 -8.37 20.04
CA ARG A 657 22.11 -8.24 20.96
C ARG A 657 21.67 -8.46 22.41
N ALA A 658 20.55 -7.87 22.82
CA ALA A 658 19.95 -8.08 24.14
C ALA A 658 19.60 -9.57 24.35
N TRP A 659 18.94 -10.20 23.38
CA TRP A 659 18.62 -11.62 23.40
C TRP A 659 19.86 -12.50 23.54
N ALA A 660 20.91 -12.20 22.77
CA ALA A 660 22.17 -12.93 22.87
C ALA A 660 22.89 -12.71 24.21
N PHE A 661 22.69 -11.55 24.85
CA PHE A 661 23.23 -11.27 26.19
C PHE A 661 22.47 -12.07 27.26
N VAL A 662 21.14 -12.04 27.22
CA VAL A 662 20.29 -12.77 28.17
C VAL A 662 20.50 -14.28 28.03
N GLY A 663 20.52 -14.81 26.80
CA GLY A 663 20.77 -16.23 26.55
C GLY A 663 22.12 -16.72 27.09
N ARG A 664 23.15 -15.87 27.16
CA ARG A 664 24.43 -16.23 27.80
C ARG A 664 24.34 -16.30 29.33
N ARG A 665 23.47 -15.51 29.94
CA ARG A 665 23.34 -15.40 31.41
C ARG A 665 22.35 -16.42 31.97
N VAL A 666 21.25 -16.65 31.27
CA VAL A 666 20.07 -17.37 31.78
C VAL A 666 19.72 -18.58 30.90
N GLY A 667 20.40 -18.78 29.77
CA GLY A 667 20.04 -19.83 28.80
C GLY A 667 20.22 -21.27 29.25
N ARG A 668 20.89 -21.50 30.39
CA ARG A 668 21.05 -22.80 31.04
C ARG A 668 20.29 -22.93 32.36
N SER A 669 19.64 -21.86 32.83
CA SER A 669 18.86 -21.90 34.07
C SER A 669 17.37 -22.11 33.79
N PRO A 670 16.59 -22.61 34.77
CA PRO A 670 15.14 -22.74 34.64
C PRO A 670 14.42 -21.43 34.29
N ALA A 671 14.99 -20.29 34.66
CA ALA A 671 14.45 -18.96 34.36
C ALA A 671 14.52 -18.56 32.87
N GLY A 672 15.31 -19.27 32.04
CA GLY A 672 15.41 -18.97 30.61
C GLY A 672 14.12 -19.30 29.84
N TRP A 673 13.43 -20.36 30.26
CA TRP A 673 12.20 -20.87 29.66
C TRP A 673 11.01 -19.91 29.75
N PRO A 674 10.62 -19.38 30.93
CA PRO A 674 9.52 -18.42 31.01
C PRO A 674 9.82 -17.14 30.24
N LEU A 675 11.08 -16.67 30.23
CA LEU A 675 11.46 -15.49 29.44
C LEU A 675 11.32 -15.73 27.94
N ALA A 676 11.70 -16.91 27.46
CA ALA A 676 11.50 -17.29 26.06
C ALA A 676 10.02 -17.42 25.71
N GLY A 677 9.22 -18.02 26.60
CA GLY A 677 7.77 -18.07 26.45
C GLY A 677 7.15 -16.67 26.37
N ALA A 678 7.55 -15.75 27.25
CA ALA A 678 7.10 -14.36 27.25
C ALA A 678 7.49 -13.61 25.96
N ALA A 679 8.73 -13.77 25.49
CA ALA A 679 9.15 -13.20 24.21
C ALA A 679 8.34 -13.75 23.03
N GLY A 680 8.04 -15.06 23.06
CA GLY A 680 7.13 -15.72 22.13
C GLY A 680 5.72 -15.14 22.15
N LEU A 681 5.15 -14.97 23.34
CA LEU A 681 3.83 -14.37 23.55
C LEU A 681 3.77 -12.96 22.96
N VAL A 682 4.77 -12.12 23.24
CA VAL A 682 4.85 -10.75 22.69
C VAL A 682 4.90 -10.76 21.17
N LEU A 683 5.74 -11.62 20.57
CA LEU A 683 5.81 -11.73 19.11
C LEU A 683 4.50 -12.26 18.50
N GLY A 684 3.82 -13.20 19.16
CA GLY A 684 2.51 -13.71 18.77
C GLY A 684 1.43 -12.61 18.82
N LEU A 685 1.36 -11.84 19.91
CA LEU A 685 0.44 -10.71 20.04
C LEU A 685 0.69 -9.65 18.98
N LEU A 686 1.96 -9.31 18.72
CA LEU A 686 2.33 -8.37 17.66
C LEU A 686 1.98 -8.90 16.26
N ALA A 687 2.04 -10.21 16.04
CA ALA A 687 1.65 -10.82 14.78
C ALA A 687 0.12 -10.76 14.57
N ILE A 688 -0.67 -11.06 15.61
CA ILE A 688 -2.14 -10.97 15.58
C ILE A 688 -2.58 -9.52 15.37
N PHE A 689 -2.06 -8.62 16.19
CA PHE A 689 -2.30 -7.19 16.09
C PHE A 689 -1.92 -6.69 14.70
N GLY A 690 -0.67 -6.94 14.27
CA GLY A 690 -0.17 -6.52 12.98
C GLY A 690 -1.02 -7.04 11.83
N TRP A 691 -1.32 -8.34 11.79
CA TRP A 691 -2.20 -8.93 10.77
C TRP A 691 -3.54 -8.20 10.68
N ARG A 692 -4.26 -8.06 11.80
CA ARG A 692 -5.58 -7.40 11.84
C ARG A 692 -5.50 -5.95 11.36
N GLN A 693 -4.46 -5.23 11.77
CA GLN A 693 -4.27 -3.85 11.34
C GLN A 693 -3.92 -3.73 9.86
N GLN A 694 -3.05 -4.62 9.34
CA GLN A 694 -2.64 -4.56 7.93
C GLN A 694 -3.81 -4.82 6.97
N ILE A 695 -4.75 -5.71 7.31
CA ILE A 695 -5.92 -6.00 6.47
C ILE A 695 -7.01 -4.92 6.50
N ASN A 696 -6.91 -3.95 7.40
CA ASN A 696 -7.82 -2.81 7.56
C ASN A 696 -7.09 -1.45 7.46
N ILE A 697 -5.90 -1.44 6.83
CA ILE A 697 -4.98 -0.29 6.88
C ILE A 697 -5.42 0.91 6.03
N LEU A 698 -6.37 0.71 5.11
CA LEU A 698 -6.77 1.73 4.15
C LEU A 698 -7.58 2.86 4.81
N ASN A 699 -7.35 4.10 4.38
CA ASN A 699 -8.22 5.24 4.73
C ASN A 699 -9.34 5.36 3.68
N PRO A 700 -10.62 5.17 4.04
CA PRO A 700 -11.74 5.28 3.09
C PRO A 700 -11.85 6.64 2.40
N GLN A 701 -11.45 7.73 3.06
CA GLN A 701 -11.48 9.08 2.47
C GLN A 701 -10.62 9.20 1.22
N THR A 702 -9.62 8.34 1.09
CA THR A 702 -8.68 8.35 -0.05
C THR A 702 -9.16 7.56 -1.26
N ILE A 703 -10.25 6.80 -1.14
CA ILE A 703 -10.80 6.02 -2.24
C ILE A 703 -11.63 6.96 -3.11
N LEU A 704 -11.05 7.43 -4.22
CA LEU A 704 -11.68 8.39 -5.11
C LEU A 704 -12.48 7.70 -6.23
N ALA A 705 -11.92 6.64 -6.81
CA ALA A 705 -12.59 5.81 -7.81
C ALA A 705 -13.01 4.46 -7.21
N LEU A 706 -14.21 4.01 -7.57
CA LEU A 706 -14.87 2.81 -7.06
C LEU A 706 -15.03 1.78 -8.19
N PRO A 707 -15.26 0.49 -7.87
CA PRO A 707 -15.40 -0.55 -8.90
C PRO A 707 -16.41 -0.23 -10.01
N GLN A 708 -17.49 0.48 -9.67
CA GLN A 708 -18.54 0.95 -10.59
C GLN A 708 -18.00 1.84 -11.71
N ASP A 709 -16.98 2.65 -11.44
CA ASP A 709 -16.39 3.57 -12.41
C ASP A 709 -15.74 2.83 -13.59
N THR A 710 -15.38 1.55 -13.43
CA THR A 710 -14.71 0.75 -14.46
C THR A 710 -15.55 0.64 -15.74
N ALA A 711 -16.85 0.33 -15.61
CA ALA A 711 -17.74 0.15 -16.76
C ALA A 711 -17.95 1.48 -17.49
N ALA A 712 -18.18 2.56 -16.75
CA ALA A 712 -18.38 3.90 -17.32
C ALA A 712 -17.13 4.43 -18.03
N LEU A 713 -15.94 4.22 -17.46
CA LEU A 713 -14.68 4.63 -18.09
C LEU A 713 -14.38 3.82 -19.35
N SER A 714 -14.67 2.52 -19.36
CA SER A 714 -14.57 1.70 -20.57
C SER A 714 -15.54 2.17 -21.64
N TRP A 715 -16.81 2.37 -21.27
CA TRP A 715 -17.83 2.87 -22.17
C TRP A 715 -17.44 4.23 -22.76
N ALA A 716 -16.93 5.16 -21.94
CA ALA A 716 -16.46 6.45 -22.40
C ALA A 716 -15.26 6.31 -23.36
N GLY A 717 -14.37 5.34 -23.07
CA GLY A 717 -13.28 4.92 -23.93
C GLY A 717 -13.72 4.51 -25.34
N ASP A 718 -14.81 3.75 -25.42
CA ASP A 718 -15.28 3.11 -26.64
C ASP A 718 -16.29 3.96 -27.44
N ASN A 719 -17.00 4.90 -26.81
CA ASN A 719 -18.17 5.58 -27.40
C ASN A 719 -18.01 7.09 -27.60
N LEU A 720 -17.11 7.75 -26.88
CA LEU A 720 -16.93 9.20 -27.05
C LEU A 720 -16.04 9.52 -28.27
N PRO A 721 -16.17 10.69 -28.90
CA PRO A 721 -15.20 11.14 -29.91
C PRO A 721 -13.76 11.24 -29.36
N ASP A 722 -12.74 11.04 -30.20
CA ASP A 722 -11.33 11.12 -29.79
C ASP A 722 -10.92 12.54 -29.36
N ASP A 723 -11.57 13.57 -29.92
CA ASP A 723 -11.39 14.99 -29.61
C ASP A 723 -12.32 15.48 -28.49
N ALA A 724 -13.08 14.57 -27.85
CA ALA A 724 -13.99 14.94 -26.77
C ALA A 724 -13.22 15.55 -25.58
N ARG A 725 -13.62 16.76 -25.20
CA ARG A 725 -13.26 17.38 -23.92
C ARG A 725 -14.36 17.11 -22.91
N VAL A 726 -14.00 16.42 -21.83
CA VAL A 726 -14.94 15.92 -20.83
C VAL A 726 -14.79 16.66 -19.51
N ALA A 727 -15.87 17.24 -19.00
CA ALA A 727 -15.90 17.80 -17.66
C ALA A 727 -15.99 16.70 -16.61
N VAL A 728 -15.13 16.77 -15.59
CA VAL A 728 -15.05 15.78 -14.50
C VAL A 728 -15.12 16.48 -13.15
N ASN A 729 -15.63 15.80 -12.13
CA ASN A 729 -15.65 16.33 -10.77
C ASN A 729 -14.24 16.53 -10.21
N ALA A 730 -14.07 17.60 -9.44
CA ALA A 730 -12.80 17.94 -8.81
C ALA A 730 -12.97 18.61 -7.45
N TRP A 731 -11.85 18.69 -6.72
CA TRP A 731 -11.75 19.45 -5.48
C TRP A 731 -10.40 20.16 -5.37
N ARG A 732 -10.34 21.19 -4.52
CA ARG A 732 -9.08 21.83 -4.18
C ARG A 732 -8.29 20.95 -3.21
N TRP A 733 -7.27 20.28 -3.73
CA TRP A 733 -6.51 19.25 -3.02
C TRP A 733 -5.35 19.83 -2.18
N LEU A 734 -4.43 20.56 -2.82
CA LEU A 734 -3.21 21.05 -2.17
C LEU A 734 -2.85 22.46 -2.64
N GLY A 735 -2.95 23.43 -1.72
CA GLY A 735 -2.79 24.84 -2.06
C GLY A 735 -3.83 25.27 -3.09
N ALA A 736 -3.38 25.78 -4.24
CA ALA A 736 -4.23 26.13 -5.38
C ALA A 736 -4.42 24.97 -6.39
N THR A 737 -3.88 23.79 -6.10
CA THR A 737 -3.93 22.64 -7.02
C THR A 737 -5.26 21.91 -6.90
N TRP A 738 -5.89 21.70 -8.06
CA TRP A 738 -7.11 20.92 -8.20
C TRP A 738 -6.77 19.47 -8.56
N ALA A 739 -7.59 18.53 -8.11
CA ALA A 739 -7.48 17.13 -8.47
C ALA A 739 -8.88 16.54 -8.66
N GLY A 740 -9.00 15.51 -9.50
CA GLY A 740 -10.28 14.80 -9.65
C GLY A 740 -10.75 14.21 -8.32
N SER A 741 -12.05 14.29 -8.05
CA SER A 741 -12.65 13.83 -6.78
C SER A 741 -13.36 12.48 -6.90
N ASP A 742 -13.51 11.95 -8.11
CA ASP A 742 -14.17 10.68 -8.42
C ASP A 742 -13.44 9.87 -9.53
N GLY A 743 -14.12 8.87 -10.10
CA GLY A 743 -13.65 8.07 -11.24
C GLY A 743 -13.19 8.89 -12.46
N GLY A 744 -13.67 10.12 -12.65
CA GLY A 744 -13.28 10.99 -13.76
C GLY A 744 -11.79 11.34 -13.77
N ALA A 745 -11.11 11.23 -12.61
CA ALA A 745 -9.65 11.38 -12.51
C ALA A 745 -8.87 10.38 -13.38
N TRP A 746 -9.51 9.28 -13.79
CA TRP A 746 -8.93 8.21 -14.60
C TRP A 746 -9.26 8.31 -16.09
N LEU A 747 -10.05 9.30 -16.52
CA LEU A 747 -10.45 9.44 -17.91
C LEU A 747 -9.23 9.62 -18.83
N VAL A 748 -8.36 10.60 -18.55
CA VAL A 748 -7.16 10.88 -19.35
C VAL A 748 -6.23 9.66 -19.46
N PRO A 749 -5.76 9.05 -18.35
CA PRO A 749 -4.81 7.94 -18.45
C PRO A 749 -5.37 6.66 -19.09
N LEU A 750 -6.69 6.48 -19.15
CA LEU A 750 -7.31 5.29 -19.72
C LEU A 750 -7.80 5.47 -21.16
N THR A 751 -8.15 6.70 -21.54
CA THR A 751 -8.82 6.95 -22.82
C THR A 751 -8.04 7.90 -23.74
N GLY A 752 -7.08 8.66 -23.22
CA GLY A 752 -6.39 9.72 -23.97
C GLY A 752 -7.22 10.99 -24.19
N ARG A 753 -8.52 10.99 -23.85
CA ARG A 753 -9.41 12.15 -24.03
C ARG A 753 -9.11 13.25 -23.04
N ALA A 754 -9.32 14.49 -23.46
CA ALA A 754 -9.09 15.66 -22.62
C ALA A 754 -10.11 15.72 -21.48
N ALA A 755 -9.64 16.04 -20.28
CA ALA A 755 -10.49 16.28 -19.12
C ALA A 755 -10.33 17.71 -18.61
N THR A 756 -11.37 18.31 -18.04
CA THR A 756 -11.28 19.65 -17.43
C THR A 756 -10.39 19.66 -16.19
N THR A 757 -10.24 18.51 -15.52
CA THR A 757 -9.27 18.28 -14.44
C THR A 757 -8.48 17.00 -14.72
N PRO A 758 -7.40 17.08 -15.53
CA PRO A 758 -6.51 15.95 -15.74
C PRO A 758 -5.71 15.63 -14.46
N PRO A 759 -4.96 14.51 -14.42
CA PRO A 759 -4.03 14.24 -13.32
C PRO A 759 -3.11 15.43 -12.99
N VAL A 760 -2.64 15.47 -11.75
CA VAL A 760 -2.00 16.66 -11.13
C VAL A 760 -0.76 17.19 -11.85
N ASP A 761 -0.23 16.47 -12.83
CA ASP A 761 0.90 16.88 -13.68
C ASP A 761 0.58 18.12 -14.54
N HIS A 762 -0.69 18.52 -14.65
CA HIS A 762 -1.08 19.81 -15.26
C HIS A 762 -0.43 21.03 -14.59
N ILE A 763 0.01 20.92 -13.34
CA ILE A 763 0.73 21.99 -12.62
C ILE A 763 2.07 22.37 -13.28
N TYR A 764 2.59 21.53 -14.18
CA TYR A 764 3.84 21.78 -14.88
C TYR A 764 3.66 22.70 -16.10
N ASN A 765 2.43 22.95 -16.54
CA ASN A 765 2.13 23.94 -17.58
C ASN A 765 1.36 25.11 -16.93
N VAL A 766 1.86 26.33 -17.07
CA VAL A 766 1.33 27.51 -16.35
C VAL A 766 -0.06 27.87 -16.87
N GLU A 767 -0.25 27.83 -18.18
CA GLU A 767 -1.51 28.12 -18.85
C GLU A 767 -2.58 27.09 -18.48
N LEU A 768 -2.24 25.81 -18.59
CA LEU A 768 -3.13 24.71 -18.22
C LEU A 768 -3.46 24.73 -16.72
N PHE A 769 -2.49 25.04 -15.86
CA PHE A 769 -2.74 25.19 -14.43
C PHE A 769 -3.74 26.31 -14.13
N ALA A 770 -3.61 27.45 -14.82
CA ALA A 770 -4.55 28.55 -14.69
C ALA A 770 -5.94 28.18 -15.24
N GLU A 771 -6.01 27.49 -16.39
CA GLU A 771 -7.25 27.03 -17.02
C GLU A 771 -8.01 26.04 -16.13
N VAL A 772 -7.34 24.99 -15.64
CA VAL A 772 -7.92 23.99 -14.74
C VAL A 772 -8.44 24.66 -13.48
N ARG A 773 -7.68 25.60 -12.90
CA ARG A 773 -8.14 26.34 -11.71
C ARG A 773 -9.38 27.17 -12.00
N ALA A 774 -9.34 27.99 -13.06
CA ALA A 774 -10.44 28.89 -13.41
C ALA A 774 -11.73 28.12 -13.71
N PHE A 775 -11.63 27.01 -14.47
CA PHE A 775 -12.77 26.15 -14.76
C PHE A 775 -13.40 25.63 -13.47
N ASN A 776 -12.61 25.07 -12.56
CA ASN A 776 -13.13 24.42 -11.36
C ASN A 776 -13.64 25.43 -10.31
N GLU A 777 -13.04 26.61 -10.20
CA GLU A 777 -13.56 27.68 -9.34
C GLU A 777 -14.93 28.16 -9.83
N ALA A 778 -15.09 28.34 -11.14
CA ALA A 778 -16.37 28.70 -11.75
C ALA A 778 -17.41 27.57 -11.59
N ALA A 779 -17.03 26.32 -11.85
CA ALA A 779 -17.92 25.17 -11.74
C ALA A 779 -18.38 24.93 -10.29
N MET A 780 -17.49 25.10 -9.30
CA MET A 780 -17.84 24.96 -7.88
C MET A 780 -18.74 26.10 -7.38
N ALA A 781 -18.76 27.25 -8.07
CA ALA A 781 -19.63 28.37 -7.74
C ALA A 781 -21.06 28.21 -8.32
N VAL A 782 -21.29 27.24 -9.22
CA VAL A 782 -22.63 26.92 -9.73
C VAL A 782 -23.47 26.32 -8.61
N VAL A 783 -24.59 26.96 -8.30
CA VAL A 783 -25.51 26.52 -7.24
C VAL A 783 -26.52 25.49 -7.75
N ASP A 784 -26.91 25.58 -9.03
CA ASP A 784 -27.91 24.70 -9.65
C ASP A 784 -27.49 24.34 -11.08
N TRP A 785 -27.16 23.06 -11.29
CA TRP A 785 -26.79 22.52 -12.60
C TRP A 785 -27.97 22.24 -13.52
N SER A 786 -29.21 22.42 -13.06
CA SER A 786 -30.40 22.32 -13.92
C SER A 786 -30.66 23.59 -14.75
N ASP A 787 -29.99 24.70 -14.41
CA ASP A 787 -30.07 25.96 -15.16
C ASP A 787 -29.48 25.79 -16.59
N PRO A 788 -30.27 26.04 -17.66
CA PRO A 788 -29.81 25.92 -19.04
C PRO A 788 -28.53 26.72 -19.35
N THR A 789 -28.32 27.86 -18.67
CA THR A 789 -27.15 28.72 -18.89
C THR A 789 -25.83 28.04 -18.50
N THR A 790 -25.88 27.01 -17.65
CA THR A 790 -24.71 26.21 -17.25
C THR A 790 -24.26 25.27 -18.38
N ALA A 791 -25.19 24.75 -19.18
CA ALA A 791 -24.86 23.96 -20.38
C ALA A 791 -24.21 24.86 -21.45
N ASP A 792 -24.75 26.06 -21.67
CA ASP A 792 -24.13 27.06 -22.56
C ASP A 792 -22.73 27.45 -22.07
N TRP A 793 -22.53 27.56 -20.75
CA TRP A 793 -21.22 27.83 -20.17
C TRP A 793 -20.24 26.68 -20.45
N LEU A 794 -20.66 25.41 -20.26
CA LEU A 794 -19.85 24.22 -20.58
C LEU A 794 -19.44 24.24 -22.07
N ALA A 795 -20.39 24.47 -22.98
CA ALA A 795 -20.12 24.57 -24.41
C ALA A 795 -19.10 25.68 -24.74
N ARG A 796 -19.21 26.86 -24.11
CA ARG A 796 -18.22 27.95 -24.25
C ARG A 796 -16.83 27.61 -23.72
N GLN A 797 -16.72 26.70 -22.75
CA GLN A 797 -15.43 26.15 -22.29
C GLN A 797 -14.90 25.05 -23.22
N GLY A 798 -15.60 24.75 -24.32
CA GLY A 798 -15.28 23.67 -25.25
C GLY A 798 -15.57 22.28 -24.67
N VAL A 799 -16.35 22.18 -23.59
CA VAL A 799 -16.76 20.89 -23.03
C VAL A 799 -17.84 20.28 -23.93
N THR A 800 -17.63 19.02 -24.30
CA THR A 800 -18.57 18.23 -25.13
C THR A 800 -19.38 17.26 -24.29
N HIS A 801 -18.80 16.80 -23.17
CA HIS A 801 -19.42 15.80 -22.31
C HIS A 801 -19.15 16.09 -20.83
N VAL A 802 -20.02 15.62 -19.94
CA VAL A 802 -19.81 15.63 -18.49
C VAL A 802 -19.78 14.18 -18.01
N PHE A 803 -18.72 13.79 -17.30
CA PHE A 803 -18.59 12.48 -16.66
C PHE A 803 -18.74 12.65 -15.15
N VAL A 804 -19.67 11.89 -14.56
CA VAL A 804 -19.86 11.84 -13.11
C VAL A 804 -19.62 10.41 -12.63
N GLY A 805 -18.52 10.21 -11.92
CA GLY A 805 -18.20 8.93 -11.30
C GLY A 805 -19.07 8.64 -10.08
N ARG A 806 -18.95 7.43 -9.54
CA ARG A 806 -19.78 6.92 -8.45
C ARG A 806 -19.71 7.77 -7.19
N ARG A 807 -18.51 8.25 -6.85
CA ARG A 807 -18.29 9.13 -5.69
C ARG A 807 -18.86 10.54 -5.90
N GLY A 808 -18.82 11.03 -7.14
CA GLY A 808 -19.31 12.35 -7.52
C GLY A 808 -18.51 13.53 -6.96
N GLY A 809 -19.16 14.70 -6.99
CA GLY A 809 -18.61 15.98 -6.57
C GLY A 809 -19.66 17.07 -6.76
N PHE A 810 -19.25 18.25 -7.23
CA PHE A 810 -20.15 19.38 -7.43
C PHE A 810 -21.10 19.19 -8.64
N PHE A 811 -20.79 18.29 -9.58
CA PHE A 811 -21.73 17.89 -10.63
C PHE A 811 -22.76 16.90 -10.06
N ASP A 812 -23.95 17.39 -9.72
CA ASP A 812 -25.08 16.56 -9.30
C ASP A 812 -25.81 15.96 -10.52
N PRO A 813 -25.83 14.62 -10.69
CA PRO A 813 -26.50 13.97 -11.81
C PRO A 813 -27.99 14.32 -11.94
N ALA A 814 -28.73 14.46 -10.84
CA ALA A 814 -30.16 14.77 -10.87
C ALA A 814 -30.42 16.19 -11.41
N ALA A 815 -29.63 17.17 -10.99
CA ALA A 815 -29.67 18.52 -11.56
C ALA A 815 -29.28 18.53 -13.05
N LEU A 816 -28.20 17.82 -13.43
CA LEU A 816 -27.76 17.72 -14.82
C LEU A 816 -28.83 17.07 -15.72
N ALA A 817 -29.50 16.02 -15.24
CA ALA A 817 -30.57 15.35 -15.99
C ALA A 817 -31.81 16.22 -16.23
N ARG A 818 -32.02 17.25 -15.39
CA ARG A 818 -33.08 18.25 -15.56
C ARG A 818 -32.67 19.43 -16.45
N ASN A 819 -31.40 19.52 -16.82
CA ASN A 819 -30.90 20.59 -17.69
C ASN A 819 -31.28 20.30 -19.15
N PRO A 820 -32.10 21.14 -19.81
CA PRO A 820 -32.53 20.88 -21.18
C PRO A 820 -31.39 20.95 -22.21
N GLY A 821 -30.27 21.60 -21.88
CA GLY A 821 -29.06 21.69 -22.72
C GLY A 821 -28.12 20.49 -22.61
N LEU A 822 -28.47 19.48 -21.81
CA LEU A 822 -27.70 18.25 -21.65
C LEU A 822 -28.55 17.03 -22.03
N ASP A 823 -27.92 16.03 -22.62
CA ASP A 823 -28.53 14.72 -22.86
C ASP A 823 -27.78 13.65 -22.07
N MET A 824 -28.49 12.92 -21.21
CA MET A 824 -27.93 11.76 -20.53
C MET A 824 -27.81 10.60 -21.52
N ILE A 825 -26.57 10.24 -21.86
CA ILE A 825 -26.26 9.20 -22.87
C ILE A 825 -25.78 7.89 -22.23
N TYR A 826 -25.44 7.93 -20.95
CA TYR A 826 -25.05 6.75 -20.17
C TYR A 826 -25.46 6.91 -18.71
N GLN A 827 -26.02 5.83 -18.15
CA GLN A 827 -26.33 5.69 -16.72
C GLN A 827 -26.19 4.22 -16.33
N GLN A 828 -25.35 3.94 -15.33
CA GLN A 828 -25.21 2.59 -14.76
C GLN A 828 -24.58 2.65 -13.37
N ASP A 829 -25.14 1.94 -12.39
CA ASP A 829 -24.65 1.79 -11.00
C ASP A 829 -24.18 3.14 -10.38
N GLY A 830 -24.95 4.19 -10.64
CA GLY A 830 -24.69 5.58 -10.21
C GLY A 830 -23.45 6.24 -10.81
N THR A 831 -23.05 5.83 -12.01
CA THR A 831 -22.12 6.56 -12.87
C THR A 831 -22.89 7.09 -14.08
N PHE A 832 -22.50 8.27 -14.57
CA PHE A 832 -23.27 8.99 -15.59
C PHE A 832 -22.36 9.65 -16.62
N VAL A 833 -22.83 9.70 -17.87
CA VAL A 833 -22.26 10.56 -18.91
C VAL A 833 -23.37 11.37 -19.58
N PHE A 834 -23.14 12.67 -19.69
CA PHE A 834 -24.02 13.62 -20.37
C PHE A 834 -23.31 14.20 -21.59
N ALA A 835 -23.99 14.33 -22.72
CA ALA A 835 -23.57 15.13 -23.86
C ALA A 835 -24.08 16.57 -23.71
N VAL A 836 -23.27 17.55 -24.11
CA VAL A 836 -23.67 18.96 -24.22
C VAL A 836 -24.26 19.17 -25.62
N LYS A 837 -25.46 19.79 -25.69
CA LYS A 837 -26.20 20.02 -26.95
C LYS A 837 -25.63 21.13 -27.83
#